data_AF-A0AAW0MJJ2-F1
#
_entry.id   AF-A0AAW0MJJ2-F1
#
_cell.length_a   1.000
_cell.length_b   1.000
_cell.length_c   1.000
_cell.angle_alpha   90.00
_cell.angle_beta   90.00
_cell.angle_gamma   90.00
#
_symmetry.space_group_name_H-M   'P 1'
#
loop_
_entity.id
_entity.type
_entity.pdbx_description
1 polymer ?
#
loop_
_entity_poly.entity_id
_entity_poly.type
_entity_poly.pdbx_seq_one_letter_code
_entity_poly.pdbx_strand_id
1 'polypeptide(L)'
;MCLALTLLSPAAQSLDVFSSDSSLSCSSEPGCLRAWMCLALTLLSPAAQSLDVFSSDSSLSCSSEPGCLRAWTCLALTLLSPAAQSVDGVRLRGYMGAPLMDSFEWLQGYIMGSGLNQNGFPAGEDETLLYGHFRDDMMWSSATASFQIEGGWRSDDRGGWRSDGKGLSIWDTFAHTPLFSLSLRSKAAGVGTIEGGWRSDGKGLSIWDTFSHTPDKVKNGDNGDVACDSYHRTDEDVSMLKTLGVKYYRFSIAWSRVLPDGTTANINEPGVQYYERLVTALVDAGIQPQVTLYHWDLPQALENVGGWQNVSMVNYFRDYADLMFSRLGPKVKLWITFNEPYIVANLGYGYGNFAPGVSADPGRIPYVVAHNLIKSHAEAWHLYNDKYRATQNGQISITLNADWAEPRNPYRQEDKDATYRYVEFFLGWFAHPIYIGDYSDIMKDTIRNRSLEGGLTQSRLPEFTPEEIKRINGTHDYFGLNHYTTKLIFPIDYGTQQNYDADRGVGAVDDWSWLESGSSWLKVTPFGIRRLLRHIKETYGNPQILITENGVSEKGTVDLNDEVRQYYYTHYINNVLKARLLDGADVRGYTAWSLMDNFEWAEGYGERFGLFFVNRSDAGLPRTPKVSVQTYNKIIRCNGFADPESGHECLQPVTPAPPVTDVTAAPPTFPPLNFLGLSLTPEEAELGFSTTFALMLVMAFLVIVSGVAFFVSRRKRKNKKVSQSKVSQSAL
;
A
#
# COMPACT_ATOMS: atom_id res chain seq x y z
N MET A 1 -23.64 32.44 8.84
CA MET A 1 -24.58 31.31 8.79
C MET A 1 -23.79 30.03 8.90
N CYS A 2 -24.01 29.30 10.00
CA CYS A 2 -23.57 27.92 10.20
C CYS A 2 -24.40 26.95 9.36
N LEU A 3 -23.78 25.78 9.10
CA LEU A 3 -24.33 24.41 9.06
C LEU A 3 -25.78 24.25 9.60
N ALA A 4 -26.63 23.33 9.16
CA ALA A 4 -26.48 22.09 8.39
C ALA A 4 -27.87 21.56 7.98
N LEU A 5 -27.84 20.58 7.07
CA LEU A 5 -28.73 19.41 6.91
C LEU A 5 -30.12 19.41 7.57
N THR A 6 -31.13 19.05 6.78
CA THR A 6 -32.16 18.04 7.15
C THR A 6 -32.91 17.63 5.88
N LEU A 7 -32.84 16.37 5.41
CA LEU A 7 -33.68 15.22 5.80
C LEU A 7 -35.16 15.59 5.98
N LEU A 8 -35.96 15.12 5.04
CA LEU A 8 -37.43 15.16 5.03
C LEU A 8 -38.00 14.01 5.87
N SER A 9 -38.91 14.35 6.79
CA SER A 9 -40.12 13.56 7.09
C SER A 9 -41.17 14.47 7.74
N PRO A 10 -42.49 14.29 7.48
CA PRO A 10 -43.50 15.33 7.72
C PRO A 10 -44.38 15.03 8.94
N ALA A 11 -44.79 16.07 9.68
CA ALA A 11 -46.07 16.12 10.38
C ALA A 11 -46.36 17.50 10.98
N ALA A 12 -47.42 18.12 10.45
CA ALA A 12 -48.58 18.68 11.18
C ALA A 12 -48.45 19.86 12.17
N GLN A 13 -49.46 20.73 12.02
CA GLN A 13 -50.14 21.58 13.02
C GLN A 13 -49.67 23.04 13.25
N SER A 14 -50.42 23.94 12.60
CA SER A 14 -51.21 25.06 13.17
C SER A 14 -50.59 25.92 14.27
N LEU A 15 -50.50 27.24 14.05
CA LEU A 15 -51.49 28.21 14.56
C LEU A 15 -51.09 29.66 14.24
N ASP A 16 -52.16 30.46 14.09
CA ASP A 16 -52.26 31.86 13.73
C ASP A 16 -51.63 32.88 14.70
N VAL A 17 -51.52 34.13 14.20
CA VAL A 17 -52.09 35.40 14.73
C VAL A 17 -51.20 36.55 14.22
N PHE A 18 -51.63 37.34 13.23
CA PHE A 18 -52.34 38.66 13.33
C PHE A 18 -51.57 39.68 14.22
N SER A 19 -51.42 40.97 13.92
CA SER A 19 -52.00 41.90 12.95
C SER A 19 -51.22 43.24 13.02
N SER A 20 -51.23 44.00 11.92
CA SER A 20 -51.65 45.44 11.83
C SER A 20 -51.03 46.46 12.82
N ASP A 21 -50.70 47.71 12.48
CA ASP A 21 -51.18 48.58 11.42
C ASP A 21 -50.35 49.88 11.41
N SER A 22 -50.21 50.47 10.21
CA SER A 22 -50.15 51.90 9.85
C SER A 22 -49.43 52.98 10.71
N SER A 23 -48.54 53.76 10.07
CA SER A 23 -48.78 55.19 9.75
C SER A 23 -47.64 55.86 8.97
N LEU A 24 -48.00 56.87 8.16
CA LEU A 24 -47.25 57.56 7.11
C LEU A 24 -46.32 58.68 7.61
N SER A 25 -45.25 58.98 6.87
CA SER A 25 -45.11 60.17 5.97
C SER A 25 -43.65 60.66 5.76
N CYS A 26 -43.45 61.29 4.59
CA CYS A 26 -42.22 61.51 3.79
C CYS A 26 -41.19 62.56 4.28
N SER A 27 -39.94 62.48 3.77
CA SER A 27 -39.33 63.57 2.97
C SER A 27 -37.99 63.21 2.28
N SER A 28 -37.90 63.65 1.01
CA SER A 28 -36.75 64.07 0.15
C SER A 28 -35.63 63.11 -0.35
N GLU A 29 -35.80 62.67 -1.62
CA GLU A 29 -34.89 62.83 -2.80
C GLU A 29 -33.55 62.04 -2.96
N PRO A 30 -32.97 61.86 -4.19
CA PRO A 30 -33.29 60.75 -5.09
C PRO A 30 -32.07 59.92 -5.58
N GLY A 31 -32.33 58.69 -6.06
CA GLY A 31 -31.45 57.99 -7.02
C GLY A 31 -31.30 56.48 -6.82
N CYS A 32 -32.11 55.68 -7.52
CA CYS A 32 -31.78 54.27 -7.77
C CYS A 32 -32.54 53.72 -9.00
N LEU A 33 -31.79 53.43 -10.07
CA LEU A 33 -32.24 52.71 -11.27
C LEU A 33 -32.47 51.23 -10.93
N ARG A 34 -33.66 50.71 -11.24
CA ARG A 34 -33.95 49.26 -11.28
C ARG A 34 -33.82 48.77 -12.72
N ALA A 35 -32.95 47.80 -12.96
CA ALA A 35 -32.95 47.02 -14.20
C ALA A 35 -33.85 45.79 -14.04
N TRP A 36 -34.74 45.58 -15.01
CA TRP A 36 -35.59 44.40 -15.14
C TRP A 36 -34.88 43.33 -15.98
N MET A 37 -34.94 42.06 -15.55
CA MET A 37 -34.48 40.91 -16.31
C MET A 37 -35.70 40.10 -16.79
N CYS A 38 -35.89 39.99 -18.10
CA CYS A 38 -36.88 39.10 -18.71
C CYS A 38 -36.27 37.72 -18.96
N LEU A 39 -36.89 36.68 -18.40
CA LEU A 39 -36.60 35.27 -18.65
C LEU A 39 -37.57 34.75 -19.71
N ALA A 40 -37.07 34.19 -20.81
CA ALA A 40 -37.90 33.46 -21.79
C ALA A 40 -37.63 31.96 -21.67
N LEU A 41 -38.64 31.21 -21.21
CA LEU A 41 -38.68 29.75 -21.23
C LEU A 41 -39.14 29.27 -22.61
N THR A 42 -38.50 28.24 -23.15
CA THR A 42 -39.04 27.44 -24.26
C THR A 42 -39.03 25.97 -23.88
N LEU A 43 -40.22 25.38 -23.83
CA LEU A 43 -40.49 23.95 -23.59
C LEU A 43 -40.48 23.20 -24.92
N LEU A 44 -39.84 22.04 -25.02
CA LEU A 44 -40.18 20.99 -26.00
C LEU A 44 -39.97 19.59 -25.41
N SER A 45 -40.98 18.73 -25.65
CA SER A 45 -41.17 17.34 -25.22
C SER A 45 -40.70 16.35 -26.31
N PRO A 46 -40.40 15.05 -26.02
CA PRO A 46 -39.71 14.15 -26.95
C PRO A 46 -40.64 13.17 -27.68
N ALA A 47 -40.41 12.93 -28.98
CA ALA A 47 -40.78 11.68 -29.67
C ALA A 47 -40.20 11.55 -31.10
N ALA A 48 -39.72 10.33 -31.40
CA ALA A 48 -39.68 9.62 -32.69
C ALA A 48 -38.71 10.02 -33.84
N GLN A 49 -37.76 9.10 -34.06
CA GLN A 49 -37.43 8.35 -35.29
C GLN A 49 -37.23 9.04 -36.66
N SER A 50 -36.02 8.76 -37.21
CA SER A 50 -35.66 8.44 -38.60
C SER A 50 -35.68 9.48 -39.73
N LEU A 51 -34.54 9.48 -40.45
CA LEU A 51 -34.30 9.65 -41.90
C LEU A 51 -34.17 11.06 -42.54
N ASP A 52 -33.07 11.13 -43.28
CA ASP A 52 -32.83 11.74 -44.60
C ASP A 52 -32.76 13.26 -44.87
N VAL A 53 -31.63 13.55 -45.53
CA VAL A 53 -31.24 14.63 -46.44
C VAL A 53 -32.40 15.27 -47.22
N PHE A 54 -32.48 16.61 -47.26
CA PHE A 54 -32.63 17.40 -48.50
C PHE A 54 -32.39 18.89 -48.28
N SER A 55 -31.84 19.52 -49.33
CA SER A 55 -31.51 20.94 -49.52
C SER A 55 -32.72 21.86 -49.68
N SER A 56 -32.58 23.15 -49.35
CA SER A 56 -32.82 24.26 -50.29
C SER A 56 -32.57 25.65 -49.68
N ASP A 57 -32.12 26.54 -50.57
CA ASP A 57 -31.93 27.98 -50.40
C ASP A 57 -33.16 28.74 -49.90
N SER A 58 -32.92 29.82 -49.15
CA SER A 58 -33.67 31.07 -49.35
C SER A 58 -32.96 32.28 -48.72
N SER A 59 -32.67 33.23 -49.59
CA SER A 59 -32.17 34.58 -49.35
C SER A 59 -33.21 35.50 -48.70
N LEU A 60 -32.79 36.35 -47.74
CA LEU A 60 -33.55 37.52 -47.31
C LEU A 60 -32.62 38.75 -47.28
N SER A 61 -32.95 39.69 -48.16
CA SER A 61 -32.34 41.01 -48.33
C SER A 61 -32.97 42.04 -47.40
N CYS A 62 -32.16 42.92 -46.79
CA CYS A 62 -32.64 44.18 -46.20
C CYS A 62 -31.81 45.36 -46.71
N SER A 63 -32.53 46.41 -47.14
CA SER A 63 -32.07 47.66 -47.73
C SER A 63 -31.66 48.72 -46.69
N SER A 64 -30.64 49.49 -47.06
CA SER A 64 -30.17 50.83 -46.61
C SER A 64 -31.31 51.83 -46.25
N GLU A 65 -31.23 52.84 -45.36
CA GLU A 65 -30.18 53.77 -44.87
C GLU A 65 -30.84 54.71 -43.78
N PRO A 66 -30.22 55.76 -43.17
CA PRO A 66 -29.00 55.88 -42.34
C PRO A 66 -29.20 56.57 -40.97
N GLY A 67 -28.31 56.34 -40.00
CA GLY A 67 -28.16 57.20 -38.82
C GLY A 67 -27.21 56.69 -37.72
N CYS A 68 -26.02 57.30 -37.64
CA CYS A 68 -25.00 57.22 -36.57
C CYS A 68 -24.04 56.01 -36.52
N LEU A 69 -22.79 56.31 -36.90
CA LEU A 69 -21.59 55.51 -36.71
C LEU A 69 -21.31 55.21 -35.22
N ARG A 70 -20.91 53.97 -34.92
CA ARG A 70 -19.56 53.65 -34.42
C ARG A 70 -19.31 52.14 -34.53
N ALA A 71 -18.30 51.81 -35.31
CA ALA A 71 -17.82 50.46 -35.56
C ALA A 71 -17.35 49.78 -34.27
N TRP A 72 -17.89 48.60 -33.99
CA TRP A 72 -17.20 47.57 -33.23
C TRP A 72 -17.14 46.34 -34.10
N THR A 73 -15.93 46.01 -34.52
CA THR A 73 -15.59 44.79 -35.25
C THR A 73 -15.85 43.61 -34.31
N CYS A 74 -16.99 42.92 -34.47
CA CYS A 74 -17.18 41.61 -33.86
C CYS A 74 -16.32 40.59 -34.62
N LEU A 75 -15.14 40.28 -34.08
CA LEU A 75 -14.40 39.09 -34.50
C LEU A 75 -15.09 37.87 -33.85
N ALA A 76 -16.09 37.32 -34.53
CA ALA A 76 -16.67 36.03 -34.15
C ALA A 76 -15.69 34.93 -34.58
N LEU A 77 -14.84 34.48 -33.65
CA LEU A 77 -14.07 33.25 -33.81
C LEU A 77 -15.00 32.08 -33.50
N THR A 78 -15.78 31.67 -34.51
CA THR A 78 -16.58 30.45 -34.45
C THR A 78 -15.64 29.26 -34.70
N LEU A 79 -15.09 28.68 -33.63
CA LEU A 79 -14.48 27.36 -33.71
C LEU A 79 -15.56 26.31 -33.55
N LEU A 80 -15.98 25.74 -34.68
CA LEU A 80 -16.74 24.50 -34.72
C LEU A 80 -15.78 23.34 -34.36
N SER A 81 -15.91 22.79 -33.16
CA SER A 81 -15.32 21.50 -32.81
C SER A 81 -16.43 20.43 -32.71
N PRO A 82 -16.24 19.20 -33.22
CA PRO A 82 -17.23 18.14 -33.08
C PRO A 82 -17.26 17.64 -31.63
N ALA A 83 -18.44 17.76 -31.01
CA ALA A 83 -18.96 16.98 -29.89
C ALA A 83 -17.94 16.25 -28.97
N ALA A 84 -17.52 16.93 -27.90
CA ALA A 84 -17.18 16.24 -26.65
C ALA A 84 -18.50 15.96 -25.91
N GLN A 85 -18.88 14.69 -25.79
CA GLN A 85 -19.97 14.27 -24.90
C GLN A 85 -19.44 14.37 -23.45
N SER A 86 -20.02 15.26 -22.65
CA SER A 86 -19.79 15.29 -21.20
C SER A 86 -20.65 14.22 -20.53
N VAL A 87 -20.09 13.59 -19.49
CA VAL A 87 -20.70 12.48 -18.73
C VAL A 87 -22.02 12.90 -18.04
N ASP A 88 -22.23 14.19 -17.81
CA ASP A 88 -23.43 14.73 -17.15
C ASP A 88 -24.52 15.28 -18.10
N GLY A 89 -24.34 15.16 -19.42
CA GLY A 89 -25.31 15.67 -20.41
C GLY A 89 -25.46 17.20 -20.43
N VAL A 90 -24.63 17.94 -19.68
CA VAL A 90 -24.61 19.40 -19.66
C VAL A 90 -23.75 19.92 -20.81
N ARG A 91 -24.37 20.60 -21.78
CA ARG A 91 -23.66 21.35 -22.83
C ARG A 91 -23.26 22.72 -22.31
N LEU A 92 -22.03 22.81 -21.77
CA LEU A 92 -21.39 24.10 -21.51
C LEU A 92 -21.08 24.79 -22.84
N ARG A 93 -21.73 25.92 -23.10
CA ARG A 93 -21.53 26.73 -24.34
C ARG A 93 -20.49 27.84 -24.18
N GLY A 94 -19.93 28.00 -22.98
CA GLY A 94 -18.92 29.00 -22.67
C GLY A 94 -18.65 29.04 -21.17
N TYR A 95 -17.45 29.45 -20.80
CA TYR A 95 -17.02 29.72 -19.44
C TYR A 95 -16.56 31.18 -19.39
N MET A 96 -17.16 31.98 -18.50
CA MET A 96 -16.74 33.36 -18.26
C MET A 96 -16.14 33.42 -16.86
N GLY A 97 -14.82 33.34 -16.78
CA GLY A 97 -14.10 33.75 -15.57
C GLY A 97 -14.34 35.24 -15.37
N ALA A 98 -14.93 35.62 -14.23
CA ALA A 98 -15.24 37.00 -13.93
C ALA A 98 -14.58 37.44 -12.61
N PRO A 99 -14.00 38.64 -12.55
CA PRO A 99 -13.95 39.65 -13.61
C PRO A 99 -12.65 39.59 -14.45
N LEU A 100 -12.72 40.08 -15.69
CA LEU A 100 -11.60 40.18 -16.65
C LEU A 100 -10.49 41.18 -16.23
N MET A 101 -10.70 41.81 -15.06
CA MET A 101 -10.08 42.98 -14.46
C MET A 101 -10.94 43.31 -13.22
N ASP A 102 -10.42 43.45 -11.99
CA ASP A 102 -11.02 44.47 -11.10
C ASP A 102 -10.67 45.84 -11.75
N SER A 103 -10.77 47.00 -11.11
CA SER A 103 -10.00 48.16 -11.63
C SER A 103 -8.48 47.96 -11.35
N PHE A 104 -7.98 46.79 -11.75
CA PHE A 104 -6.98 45.90 -11.15
C PHE A 104 -6.82 44.74 -12.17
N GLU A 105 -5.59 44.36 -12.50
CA GLU A 105 -5.16 43.19 -13.30
C GLU A 105 -5.25 43.22 -14.84
N TRP A 106 -4.11 43.45 -15.51
CA TRP A 106 -3.88 43.12 -16.93
C TRP A 106 -2.89 41.93 -17.09
N LEU A 107 -3.33 40.94 -17.88
CA LEU A 107 -2.66 40.17 -18.95
C LEU A 107 -1.48 39.21 -18.65
N GLN A 108 -1.73 37.92 -18.90
CA GLN A 108 -1.24 37.23 -20.10
C GLN A 108 -2.10 36.00 -20.43
N GLY A 109 -2.54 35.88 -21.69
CA GLY A 109 -3.28 34.73 -22.22
C GLY A 109 -2.40 33.86 -23.12
N TYR A 110 -2.64 32.55 -23.08
CA TYR A 110 -2.07 31.58 -24.02
C TYR A 110 -3.15 30.92 -24.88
N ILE A 111 -2.84 30.76 -26.17
CA ILE A 111 -3.61 30.05 -27.19
C ILE A 111 -3.32 28.55 -27.06
N MET A 112 -4.36 27.71 -27.06
CA MET A 112 -4.19 26.26 -27.20
C MET A 112 -4.40 25.81 -28.65
N GLY A 113 -3.38 25.19 -29.21
CA GLY A 113 -3.51 24.22 -30.29
C GLY A 113 -3.55 22.80 -29.72
N SER A 114 -4.28 21.92 -30.41
CA SER A 114 -4.32 20.45 -30.36
C SER A 114 -3.55 19.70 -29.26
N GLY A 115 -4.31 18.92 -28.47
CA GLY A 115 -3.80 17.91 -27.52
C GLY A 115 -4.35 18.17 -26.13
N LEU A 116 -5.63 17.88 -25.88
CA LEU A 116 -6.27 18.14 -24.58
C LEU A 116 -6.11 16.93 -23.64
N ASN A 117 -5.88 17.18 -22.35
CA ASN A 117 -5.92 16.22 -21.27
C ASN A 117 -7.36 15.86 -20.89
N GLN A 118 -7.55 14.91 -19.96
CA GLN A 118 -8.89 14.43 -19.56
C GLN A 118 -9.78 15.55 -18.98
N ASN A 119 -9.19 16.67 -18.55
CA ASN A 119 -9.88 17.84 -18.03
C ASN A 119 -10.08 18.96 -19.09
N GLY A 120 -9.72 18.72 -20.36
CA GLY A 120 -9.94 19.67 -21.45
C GLY A 120 -8.91 20.81 -21.52
N PHE A 121 -7.74 20.67 -20.89
CA PHE A 121 -6.60 21.61 -20.96
C PHE A 121 -5.49 21.04 -21.85
N PRO A 122 -4.59 21.84 -22.46
CA PRO A 122 -3.59 21.30 -23.35
C PRO A 122 -2.62 20.45 -22.50
N ALA A 123 -2.32 19.25 -22.96
CA ALA A 123 -1.43 18.35 -22.26
C ALA A 123 -0.08 19.05 -22.09
N GLY A 124 0.34 19.23 -20.85
CA GLY A 124 1.66 19.78 -20.56
C GLY A 124 2.76 18.90 -21.14
N GLU A 125 3.98 19.42 -21.25
CA GLU A 125 5.16 18.64 -21.66
C GLU A 125 5.32 17.38 -20.77
N ASP A 126 4.93 17.47 -19.50
CA ASP A 126 4.96 16.36 -18.54
C ASP A 126 3.91 15.26 -18.82
N GLU A 127 2.82 15.58 -19.51
CA GLU A 127 1.73 14.64 -19.85
C GLU A 127 1.91 13.96 -21.23
N THR A 128 2.65 14.58 -22.16
CA THR A 128 2.92 13.99 -23.47
C THR A 128 3.90 12.81 -23.34
N LEU A 129 3.58 11.64 -23.90
CA LEU A 129 4.47 10.48 -23.82
C LEU A 129 5.74 10.70 -24.66
N LEU A 130 6.90 10.48 -24.04
CA LEU A 130 8.18 10.39 -24.72
C LEU A 130 8.38 8.96 -25.24
N TYR A 131 8.59 8.80 -26.54
CA TYR A 131 9.00 7.52 -27.12
C TYR A 131 10.52 7.36 -27.02
N GLY A 132 10.95 6.17 -26.61
CA GLY A 132 12.36 5.86 -26.38
C GLY A 132 12.54 4.65 -25.48
N HIS A 133 13.80 4.28 -25.29
CA HIS A 133 14.18 3.11 -24.51
C HIS A 133 15.03 3.50 -23.30
N PHE A 134 14.90 2.73 -22.23
CA PHE A 134 15.83 2.75 -21.12
C PHE A 134 17.16 2.10 -21.51
N ARG A 135 18.09 2.04 -20.56
CA ARG A 135 19.35 1.33 -20.74
C ARG A 135 19.09 -0.16 -20.90
N ASP A 136 19.97 -0.86 -21.61
CA ASP A 136 19.88 -2.32 -21.75
C ASP A 136 20.02 -3.06 -20.41
N ASP A 137 20.72 -2.45 -19.44
CA ASP A 137 20.90 -2.96 -18.06
C ASP A 137 19.80 -2.50 -17.09
N MET A 138 18.67 -1.96 -17.58
CA MET A 138 17.57 -1.51 -16.73
C MET A 138 16.95 -2.66 -15.93
N MET A 139 16.86 -2.48 -14.62
CA MET A 139 16.36 -3.48 -13.69
C MET A 139 14.84 -3.35 -13.49
N TRP A 140 14.07 -4.13 -14.25
CA TRP A 140 12.63 -4.24 -14.10
C TRP A 140 12.25 -5.25 -13.01
N SER A 141 11.39 -4.84 -12.09
CA SER A 141 11.09 -5.57 -10.86
C SER A 141 9.63 -5.38 -10.40
N SER A 142 9.19 -6.25 -9.50
CA SER A 142 8.00 -6.03 -8.66
C SER A 142 8.35 -6.36 -7.22
N ALA A 143 7.53 -5.88 -6.28
CA ALA A 143 7.82 -5.98 -4.86
C ALA A 143 6.69 -6.61 -4.04
N THR A 144 7.10 -7.19 -2.90
CA THR A 144 6.23 -7.61 -1.79
C THR A 144 6.91 -7.30 -0.45
N ALA A 145 6.15 -7.32 0.65
CA ALA A 145 6.68 -7.28 2.00
C ALA A 145 6.25 -8.53 2.80
N SER A 146 7.21 -9.11 3.51
CA SER A 146 7.09 -10.33 4.34
C SER A 146 5.80 -10.37 5.15
N PHE A 147 5.56 -9.37 6.00
CA PHE A 147 4.36 -9.33 6.85
C PHE A 147 3.06 -9.25 6.02
N GLN A 148 3.08 -8.54 4.89
CA GLN A 148 1.88 -8.31 4.09
C GLN A 148 1.45 -9.52 3.26
N ILE A 149 2.37 -10.44 2.93
CA ILE A 149 2.13 -11.53 1.97
C ILE A 149 2.37 -12.95 2.50
N GLU A 150 3.27 -13.16 3.47
CA GLU A 150 3.69 -14.51 3.84
C GLU A 150 2.56 -15.28 4.51
N GLY A 151 1.96 -14.68 5.54
CA GLY A 151 1.03 -15.36 6.43
C GLY A 151 1.54 -16.73 6.87
N GLY A 152 0.62 -17.68 6.99
CA GLY A 152 0.94 -19.09 7.23
C GLY A 152 -0.15 -19.85 7.99
N TRP A 153 -1.23 -19.20 8.42
CA TRP A 153 -2.33 -19.92 9.06
C TRP A 153 -3.19 -20.66 8.03
N ARG A 154 -3.27 -21.97 8.14
CA ARG A 154 -4.39 -22.75 7.57
C ARG A 154 -5.01 -23.58 8.67
N SER A 155 -6.28 -23.32 8.98
CA SER A 155 -7.14 -24.38 9.50
C SER A 155 -7.30 -25.41 8.37
N ASP A 156 -6.93 -26.67 8.58
CA ASP A 156 -7.42 -27.70 7.68
C ASP A 156 -8.97 -27.74 7.74
N ASP A 157 -9.61 -28.42 6.79
CA ASP A 157 -11.08 -28.58 6.72
C ASP A 157 -11.66 -29.37 7.92
N ARG A 158 -10.84 -29.70 8.93
CA ARG A 158 -11.16 -30.41 10.17
C ARG A 158 -10.62 -29.72 11.44
N GLY A 159 -10.04 -28.51 11.37
CA GLY A 159 -9.42 -27.82 12.50
C GLY A 159 -8.14 -28.44 13.08
N GLY A 160 -7.33 -29.15 12.28
CA GLY A 160 -6.07 -29.80 12.64
C GLY A 160 -4.82 -29.25 11.93
N TRP A 161 -3.69 -29.33 12.62
CA TRP A 161 -2.37 -28.87 12.21
C TRP A 161 -1.80 -29.64 11.01
N ARG A 162 -1.23 -28.95 10.02
CA ARG A 162 -0.16 -29.58 9.23
C ARG A 162 1.07 -29.66 10.12
N SER A 163 1.41 -30.87 10.51
CA SER A 163 2.64 -31.19 11.22
C SER A 163 3.71 -31.58 10.19
N ASP A 164 4.71 -30.73 10.05
CA ASP A 164 5.96 -31.01 9.34
C ASP A 164 7.08 -31.45 10.30
N GLY A 165 6.70 -32.12 11.39
CA GLY A 165 7.44 -33.32 11.81
C GLY A 165 8.31 -33.25 13.07
N LYS A 166 8.05 -32.37 14.05
CA LYS A 166 8.47 -32.60 15.45
C LYS A 166 7.37 -32.20 16.44
N GLY A 167 6.89 -33.18 17.22
CA GLY A 167 5.74 -33.05 18.12
C GLY A 167 6.02 -32.31 19.44
N LEU A 168 4.91 -31.99 20.13
CA LEU A 168 4.82 -31.26 21.41
C LEU A 168 5.77 -31.80 22.49
N SER A 169 6.44 -30.90 23.22
CA SER A 169 7.30 -31.26 24.35
C SER A 169 6.53 -31.25 25.67
N ILE A 170 6.95 -32.08 26.63
CA ILE A 170 6.29 -32.24 27.94
C ILE A 170 6.36 -30.99 28.84
N TRP A 171 7.17 -30.00 28.48
CA TRP A 171 7.33 -28.76 29.26
C TRP A 171 6.13 -27.80 29.11
N ASP A 172 5.34 -27.96 28.05
CA ASP A 172 4.19 -27.10 27.74
C ASP A 172 2.95 -27.44 28.60
N THR A 173 2.97 -28.55 29.35
CA THR A 173 1.83 -28.95 30.22
C THR A 173 1.96 -28.46 31.66
N PHE A 174 3.14 -27.99 32.10
CA PHE A 174 3.42 -27.80 33.53
C PHE A 174 3.27 -26.37 34.08
N ALA A 175 3.06 -25.34 33.24
CA ALA A 175 3.18 -23.95 33.67
C ALA A 175 1.91 -23.25 34.20
N HIS A 176 0.77 -23.94 34.41
CA HIS A 176 -0.48 -23.24 34.81
C HIS A 176 -1.28 -23.91 35.94
N THR A 177 -0.95 -23.58 37.19
CA THR A 177 -1.90 -23.50 38.34
C THR A 177 -1.26 -22.61 39.42
N PRO A 178 -1.92 -21.56 39.97
CA PRO A 178 -2.91 -21.68 41.08
C PRO A 178 -4.13 -20.71 40.94
N LEU A 179 -5.38 -21.13 41.21
CA LEU A 179 -6.15 -21.11 42.49
C LEU A 179 -6.62 -19.72 43.00
N PHE A 180 -7.96 -19.56 43.06
CA PHE A 180 -8.81 -18.54 43.74
C PHE A 180 -8.68 -17.06 43.26
N SER A 181 -9.73 -16.25 43.02
CA SER A 181 -11.11 -16.18 43.54
C SER A 181 -12.05 -15.44 42.56
N LEU A 182 -13.31 -15.88 42.59
CA LEU A 182 -14.55 -15.34 42.01
C LEU A 182 -14.82 -13.85 42.29
N SER A 183 -15.38 -13.11 41.30
CA SER A 183 -16.74 -12.54 41.38
C SER A 183 -17.13 -11.70 40.14
N LEU A 184 -18.34 -11.99 39.63
CA LEU A 184 -19.23 -11.19 38.77
C LEU A 184 -18.95 -11.05 37.27
N ARG A 185 -19.73 -11.85 36.51
CA ARG A 185 -19.99 -11.78 35.08
C ARG A 185 -20.90 -10.59 34.74
N SER A 186 -20.46 -9.77 33.79
CA SER A 186 -21.30 -9.27 32.69
C SER A 186 -20.50 -9.44 31.40
N LYS A 187 -21.18 -9.87 30.32
CA LYS A 187 -20.61 -10.38 29.06
C LYS A 187 -19.54 -9.47 28.47
N ALA A 188 -18.27 -9.84 28.63
CA ALA A 188 -17.22 -9.60 27.65
C ALA A 188 -17.04 -10.91 26.89
N ALA A 189 -17.30 -10.92 25.57
CA ALA A 189 -16.85 -12.00 24.72
C ALA A 189 -15.32 -11.99 24.79
N GLY A 190 -14.77 -13.04 25.39
CA GLY A 190 -13.39 -13.12 25.81
C GLY A 190 -12.42 -13.08 24.64
N VAL A 191 -11.35 -12.32 24.84
CA VAL A 191 -10.05 -12.47 24.18
C VAL A 191 -9.63 -13.93 24.32
N GLY A 192 -9.87 -14.70 23.27
CA GLY A 192 -9.33 -16.04 23.11
C GLY A 192 -8.03 -15.92 22.35
N THR A 193 -6.93 -16.26 23.00
CA THR A 193 -5.66 -16.67 22.38
C THR A 193 -5.99 -17.79 21.39
N ILE A 194 -5.82 -17.55 20.08
CA ILE A 194 -5.99 -18.59 19.06
C ILE A 194 -4.78 -18.52 18.12
N GLU A 195 -4.07 -19.62 18.12
CA GLU A 195 -2.74 -19.79 17.55
C GLU A 195 -2.82 -19.83 16.02
N GLY A 196 -2.16 -18.85 15.39
CA GLY A 196 -2.09 -18.66 13.94
C GLY A 196 -0.73 -19.05 13.34
N GLY A 197 -0.65 -19.28 12.03
CA GLY A 197 0.60 -19.60 11.32
C GLY A 197 1.55 -18.42 11.08
N TRP A 198 1.23 -17.26 11.65
CA TRP A 198 2.21 -16.23 12.04
C TRP A 198 3.16 -16.73 13.17
N ARG A 199 2.87 -17.88 13.78
CA ARG A 199 3.78 -18.68 14.64
C ARG A 199 4.23 -19.99 13.99
N SER A 200 3.93 -20.22 12.71
CA SER A 200 4.38 -21.44 12.03
C SER A 200 5.89 -21.58 12.13
N ASP A 201 6.32 -22.83 12.33
CA ASP A 201 7.72 -23.23 12.41
C ASP A 201 8.54 -22.38 13.37
N GLY A 202 7.95 -21.99 14.51
CA GLY A 202 8.66 -21.26 15.57
C GLY A 202 8.86 -19.77 15.32
N LYS A 203 8.19 -19.16 14.32
CA LYS A 203 8.20 -17.69 14.15
C LYS A 203 7.76 -16.97 15.43
N GLY A 204 8.53 -15.96 15.81
CA GLY A 204 8.21 -15.06 16.92
C GLY A 204 7.16 -14.01 16.55
N LEU A 205 6.54 -13.43 17.59
CA LEU A 205 5.68 -12.26 17.45
C LEU A 205 6.46 -11.09 16.84
N SER A 206 5.88 -10.42 15.85
CA SER A 206 6.27 -9.10 15.40
C SER A 206 5.37 -8.03 16.03
N ILE A 207 5.78 -6.76 15.93
CA ILE A 207 4.97 -5.63 16.37
C ILE A 207 3.63 -5.53 15.62
N TRP A 208 3.60 -5.95 14.36
CA TRP A 208 2.36 -5.97 13.59
C TRP A 208 1.42 -7.10 14.00
N ASP A 209 1.95 -8.27 14.37
CA ASP A 209 1.12 -9.33 14.96
C ASP A 209 0.39 -8.80 16.20
N THR A 210 1.09 -8.09 17.11
CA THR A 210 0.44 -7.49 18.29
C THR A 210 -0.53 -6.38 17.90
N PHE A 211 -0.15 -5.50 16.96
CA PHE A 211 -0.92 -4.33 16.57
C PHE A 211 -2.23 -4.72 15.87
N SER A 212 -2.20 -5.63 14.89
CA SER A 212 -3.41 -6.04 14.17
C SER A 212 -4.38 -6.86 15.02
N HIS A 213 -3.89 -7.56 16.04
CA HIS A 213 -4.75 -8.26 17.01
C HIS A 213 -5.29 -7.33 18.10
N THR A 214 -4.89 -6.06 18.11
CA THR A 214 -5.46 -5.06 19.02
C THR A 214 -6.74 -4.49 18.39
N PRO A 215 -7.89 -4.51 19.10
CA PRO A 215 -9.13 -3.94 18.58
C PRO A 215 -8.96 -2.49 18.10
N ASP A 216 -9.65 -2.16 17.01
CA ASP A 216 -9.72 -0.82 16.39
C ASP A 216 -8.40 -0.25 15.86
N LYS A 217 -7.31 -1.03 15.85
CA LYS A 217 -6.02 -0.62 15.27
C LYS A 217 -5.90 -0.85 13.77
N VAL A 218 -6.62 -1.83 13.25
CA VAL A 218 -6.70 -2.13 11.81
C VAL A 218 -8.16 -2.13 11.38
N LYS A 219 -8.41 -1.55 10.22
CA LYS A 219 -9.74 -1.48 9.63
C LYS A 219 -10.38 -2.86 9.52
N ASN A 220 -11.68 -2.94 9.81
CA ASN A 220 -12.48 -4.17 9.82
C ASN A 220 -11.98 -5.27 10.78
N GLY A 221 -10.97 -5.00 11.63
CA GLY A 221 -10.30 -6.04 12.41
C GLY A 221 -9.51 -7.02 11.55
N ASP A 222 -9.10 -6.62 10.35
CA ASP A 222 -8.25 -7.44 9.47
C ASP A 222 -6.87 -7.67 10.13
N ASN A 223 -6.23 -8.81 9.81
CA ASN A 223 -4.88 -9.14 10.28
C ASN A 223 -4.05 -9.85 9.20
N GLY A 224 -2.75 -10.00 9.45
CA GLY A 224 -1.78 -10.62 8.54
C GLY A 224 -1.63 -12.15 8.67
N ASP A 225 -2.49 -12.84 9.42
CA ASP A 225 -2.26 -14.24 9.82
C ASP A 225 -2.17 -15.21 8.64
N VAL A 226 -3.05 -15.01 7.66
CA VAL A 226 -3.08 -15.77 6.40
C VAL A 226 -2.48 -14.95 5.27
N ALA A 227 -2.75 -13.63 5.24
CA ALA A 227 -2.30 -12.74 4.19
C ALA A 227 -2.57 -13.30 2.78
N CYS A 228 -1.52 -13.52 1.99
CA CYS A 228 -1.58 -14.14 0.66
C CYS A 228 -1.14 -15.62 0.70
N ASP A 229 -0.74 -16.15 1.86
CA ASP A 229 -0.22 -17.51 2.05
C ASP A 229 1.05 -17.80 1.22
N SER A 230 1.88 -16.76 0.99
CA SER A 230 3.12 -16.86 0.19
C SER A 230 4.20 -17.70 0.88
N TYR A 231 4.06 -17.96 2.19
CA TYR A 231 4.90 -18.91 2.91
C TYR A 231 4.79 -20.33 2.31
N HIS A 232 3.60 -20.69 1.79
CA HIS A 232 3.33 -22.00 1.19
C HIS A 232 3.21 -21.97 -0.33
N ARG A 233 3.25 -20.78 -0.97
CA ARG A 233 2.91 -20.57 -2.39
C ARG A 233 4.02 -19.94 -3.22
N THR A 234 5.27 -20.15 -2.81
CA THR A 234 6.45 -19.61 -3.49
C THR A 234 6.49 -19.93 -5.00
N ASP A 235 6.09 -21.13 -5.40
CA ASP A 235 6.08 -21.52 -6.83
C ASP A 235 5.08 -20.71 -7.66
N GLU A 236 3.91 -20.41 -7.07
CA GLU A 236 2.87 -19.58 -7.71
C GLU A 236 3.37 -18.14 -7.87
N ASP A 237 4.03 -17.60 -6.85
CA ASP A 237 4.59 -16.26 -6.86
C ASP A 237 5.73 -16.11 -7.89
N VAL A 238 6.62 -17.11 -7.99
CA VAL A 238 7.67 -17.17 -9.03
C VAL A 238 7.05 -17.27 -10.44
N SER A 239 5.94 -17.99 -10.60
CA SER A 239 5.22 -18.06 -11.88
C SER A 239 4.62 -16.70 -12.29
N MET A 240 4.07 -15.95 -11.33
CA MET A 240 3.58 -14.58 -11.59
C MET A 240 4.71 -13.65 -12.03
N LEU A 241 5.88 -13.73 -11.40
CA LEU A 241 7.05 -12.93 -11.81
C LEU A 241 7.53 -13.27 -13.23
N LYS A 242 7.53 -14.56 -13.61
CA LYS A 242 7.80 -14.98 -14.98
C LYS A 242 6.77 -14.43 -15.97
N THR A 243 5.50 -14.41 -15.58
CA THR A 243 4.40 -13.83 -16.38
C THR A 243 4.60 -12.33 -16.61
N LEU A 244 5.08 -11.59 -15.61
CA LEU A 244 5.44 -10.17 -15.76
C LEU A 244 6.67 -9.98 -16.65
N GLY A 245 7.56 -10.96 -16.73
CA GLY A 245 8.81 -10.87 -17.51
C GLY A 245 9.91 -10.07 -16.80
N VAL A 246 9.78 -9.85 -15.48
CA VAL A 246 10.79 -9.15 -14.67
C VAL A 246 12.07 -9.96 -14.53
N LYS A 247 13.20 -9.27 -14.32
CA LYS A 247 14.51 -9.89 -14.07
C LYS A 247 14.97 -9.74 -12.63
N TYR A 248 14.26 -8.94 -11.86
CA TYR A 248 14.51 -8.71 -10.45
C TYR A 248 13.21 -8.91 -9.66
N TYR A 249 13.34 -9.28 -8.39
CA TYR A 249 12.22 -9.32 -7.47
C TYR A 249 12.67 -8.79 -6.12
N ARG A 250 11.96 -7.77 -5.64
CA ARG A 250 12.19 -7.19 -4.31
C ARG A 250 11.27 -7.84 -3.30
N PHE A 251 11.83 -8.38 -2.22
CA PHE A 251 11.06 -8.89 -1.09
C PHE A 251 11.78 -8.59 0.22
N SER A 252 11.07 -8.64 1.35
CA SER A 252 11.66 -8.48 2.67
C SER A 252 11.72 -9.80 3.45
N ILE A 253 12.59 -9.82 4.46
CA ILE A 253 12.69 -10.90 5.43
C ILE A 253 11.94 -10.50 6.69
N ALA A 254 11.08 -11.38 7.20
CA ALA A 254 10.53 -11.25 8.53
C ALA A 254 11.61 -11.53 9.58
N TRP A 255 12.12 -10.48 10.23
CA TRP A 255 13.12 -10.62 11.30
C TRP A 255 12.61 -11.58 12.39
N SER A 256 11.35 -11.44 12.81
CA SER A 256 10.77 -12.34 13.82
C SER A 256 10.62 -13.79 13.35
N ARG A 257 10.67 -14.06 12.03
CA ARG A 257 10.66 -15.42 11.50
C ARG A 257 12.02 -16.08 11.61
N VAL A 258 13.10 -15.36 11.31
CA VAL A 258 14.45 -15.93 11.35
C VAL A 258 15.06 -15.88 12.75
N LEU A 259 14.73 -14.87 13.55
CA LEU A 259 15.16 -14.70 14.94
C LEU A 259 13.92 -14.40 15.82
N PRO A 260 13.25 -15.42 16.39
CA PRO A 260 11.98 -15.26 17.10
C PRO A 260 12.01 -14.32 18.30
N ASP A 261 13.12 -14.28 19.04
CA ASP A 261 13.35 -13.33 20.14
C ASP A 261 14.13 -12.07 19.68
N GLY A 262 14.41 -11.97 18.39
CA GLY A 262 15.18 -10.90 17.76
C GLY A 262 16.70 -11.04 17.85
N THR A 263 17.22 -12.10 18.48
CA THR A 263 18.66 -12.27 18.72
C THR A 263 19.21 -13.55 18.07
N THR A 264 20.50 -13.56 17.76
CA THR A 264 21.18 -14.74 17.19
C THR A 264 21.37 -15.88 18.19
N ALA A 265 20.95 -15.72 19.45
CA ALA A 265 20.94 -16.78 20.45
C ALA A 265 19.93 -17.89 20.11
N ASN A 266 18.85 -17.54 19.39
CA ASN A 266 17.82 -18.46 18.97
C ASN A 266 17.50 -18.29 17.48
N ILE A 267 18.28 -18.96 16.62
CA ILE A 267 18.07 -18.93 15.18
C ILE A 267 16.99 -19.95 14.81
N ASN A 268 15.95 -19.49 14.12
CA ASN A 268 14.90 -20.34 13.59
C ASN A 268 15.28 -20.86 12.18
N GLU A 269 15.91 -22.03 12.14
CA GLU A 269 16.38 -22.65 10.89
C GLU A 269 15.27 -22.90 9.84
N PRO A 270 14.07 -23.40 10.16
CA PRO A 270 12.95 -23.44 9.22
C PRO A 270 12.64 -22.10 8.54
N GLY A 271 12.64 -21.01 9.32
CA GLY A 271 12.43 -19.66 8.82
C GLY A 271 13.52 -19.22 7.84
N VAL A 272 14.79 -19.50 8.16
CA VAL A 272 15.92 -19.22 7.26
C VAL A 272 15.83 -20.06 5.98
N GLN A 273 15.48 -21.34 6.10
CA GLN A 273 15.34 -22.26 4.97
C GLN A 273 14.22 -21.84 4.00
N TYR A 274 13.15 -21.22 4.49
CA TYR A 274 12.13 -20.63 3.61
C TYR A 274 12.73 -19.60 2.65
N TYR A 275 13.52 -18.65 3.16
CA TYR A 275 14.15 -17.64 2.32
C TYR A 275 15.26 -18.24 1.43
N GLU A 276 16.01 -19.23 1.90
CA GLU A 276 16.98 -19.97 1.07
C GLU A 276 16.28 -20.67 -0.11
N ARG A 277 15.09 -21.26 0.10
CA ARG A 277 14.26 -21.85 -0.96
C ARG A 277 13.74 -20.79 -1.93
N LEU A 278 13.18 -19.69 -1.45
CA LEU A 278 12.69 -18.58 -2.29
C LEU A 278 13.81 -18.01 -3.15
N VAL A 279 14.96 -17.67 -2.56
CA VAL A 279 16.14 -17.16 -3.28
C VAL A 279 16.62 -18.16 -4.33
N THR A 280 16.63 -19.45 -4.01
CA THR A 280 17.01 -20.50 -4.96
C THR A 280 16.01 -20.58 -6.12
N ALA A 281 14.71 -20.60 -5.84
CA ALA A 281 13.66 -20.65 -6.86
C ALA A 281 13.69 -19.43 -7.80
N LEU A 282 13.98 -18.24 -7.26
CA LEU A 282 14.16 -17.01 -8.07
C LEU A 282 15.36 -17.12 -8.99
N VAL A 283 16.53 -17.50 -8.45
CA VAL A 283 17.76 -17.63 -9.24
C VAL A 283 17.61 -18.71 -10.33
N ASP A 284 16.99 -19.85 -10.01
CA ASP A 284 16.72 -20.93 -10.96
C ASP A 284 15.71 -20.50 -12.04
N ALA A 285 14.83 -19.54 -11.72
CA ALA A 285 13.94 -18.88 -12.67
C ALA A 285 14.60 -17.76 -13.49
N GLY A 286 15.89 -17.45 -13.25
CA GLY A 286 16.60 -16.35 -13.89
C GLY A 286 16.16 -14.96 -13.40
N ILE A 287 15.66 -14.88 -12.16
CA ILE A 287 15.21 -13.67 -11.49
C ILE A 287 16.17 -13.39 -10.33
N GLN A 288 16.80 -12.21 -10.32
CA GLN A 288 17.74 -11.81 -9.29
C GLN A 288 17.01 -11.28 -8.05
N PRO A 289 17.31 -11.78 -6.85
CA PRO A 289 16.68 -11.30 -5.61
C PRO A 289 17.27 -9.96 -5.17
N GLN A 290 16.39 -9.00 -4.85
CA GLN A 290 16.68 -7.80 -4.09
C GLN A 290 16.06 -7.93 -2.70
N VAL A 291 16.89 -8.02 -1.67
CA VAL A 291 16.41 -8.39 -0.33
C VAL A 291 16.42 -7.19 0.60
N THR A 292 15.27 -6.94 1.24
CA THR A 292 15.10 -5.93 2.28
C THR A 292 15.18 -6.58 3.65
N LEU A 293 16.13 -6.17 4.49
CA LEU A 293 16.34 -6.76 5.82
C LEU A 293 15.24 -6.38 6.80
N TYR A 294 14.78 -5.13 6.78
CA TYR A 294 13.73 -4.66 7.68
C TYR A 294 12.64 -3.90 6.93
N HIS A 295 11.40 -4.42 7.03
CA HIS A 295 10.22 -3.80 6.44
C HIS A 295 9.09 -3.72 7.50
N TRP A 296 9.40 -2.95 8.55
CA TRP A 296 8.46 -2.52 9.60
C TRP A 296 7.95 -3.64 10.53
N ASP A 297 8.55 -4.82 10.49
CA ASP A 297 8.10 -6.04 11.17
C ASP A 297 9.02 -6.45 12.32
N LEU A 298 9.40 -5.49 13.17
CA LEU A 298 10.26 -5.70 14.33
C LEU A 298 9.75 -6.85 15.21
N PRO A 299 10.61 -7.76 15.70
CA PRO A 299 10.23 -8.73 16.72
C PRO A 299 9.69 -8.02 17.97
N GLN A 300 8.52 -8.44 18.45
CA GLN A 300 7.87 -7.87 19.64
C GLN A 300 8.76 -7.98 20.88
N ALA A 301 9.60 -9.02 20.96
CA ALA A 301 10.59 -9.18 22.03
C ALA A 301 11.56 -7.98 22.11
N LEU A 302 11.98 -7.44 20.96
CA LEU A 302 12.85 -6.26 20.90
C LEU A 302 12.08 -4.97 21.21
N GLU A 303 10.82 -4.87 20.76
CA GLU A 303 9.97 -3.73 21.13
C GLU A 303 9.73 -3.66 22.65
N ASN A 304 9.54 -4.81 23.31
CA ASN A 304 9.34 -4.89 24.75
C ASN A 304 10.55 -4.39 25.57
N VAL A 305 11.74 -4.32 24.97
CA VAL A 305 12.95 -3.74 25.58
C VAL A 305 13.27 -2.34 25.04
N GLY A 306 12.28 -1.67 24.47
CA GLY A 306 12.33 -0.27 24.03
C GLY A 306 12.41 -0.06 22.51
N GLY A 307 12.50 -1.14 21.73
CA GLY A 307 12.50 -1.08 20.27
C GLY A 307 13.51 -0.06 19.74
N TRP A 308 13.15 0.66 18.69
CA TRP A 308 14.05 1.63 18.05
C TRP A 308 14.40 2.87 18.89
N GLN A 309 13.78 3.06 20.06
CA GLN A 309 14.22 4.07 21.02
C GLN A 309 15.49 3.64 21.76
N ASN A 310 15.75 2.33 21.83
CA ASN A 310 16.90 1.76 22.51
C ASN A 310 18.12 1.75 21.56
N VAL A 311 19.19 2.45 21.95
CA VAL A 311 20.45 2.51 21.18
C VAL A 311 21.09 1.13 20.94
N SER A 312 20.79 0.15 21.79
CA SER A 312 21.27 -1.23 21.63
C SER A 312 20.75 -1.90 20.36
N MET A 313 19.66 -1.38 19.76
CA MET A 313 19.13 -1.85 18.49
C MET A 313 20.12 -1.80 17.35
N VAL A 314 21.09 -0.88 17.39
CA VAL A 314 22.18 -0.81 16.42
C VAL A 314 22.95 -2.14 16.38
N ASN A 315 23.24 -2.73 17.54
CA ASN A 315 23.94 -4.01 17.61
C ASN A 315 23.03 -5.19 17.25
N TYR A 316 21.78 -5.21 17.73
CA TYR A 316 20.83 -6.27 17.37
C TYR A 316 20.61 -6.35 15.86
N PHE A 317 20.44 -5.19 15.20
CA PHE A 317 20.28 -5.13 13.76
C PHE A 317 21.56 -5.54 13.02
N ARG A 318 22.74 -5.13 13.50
CA ARG A 318 24.03 -5.56 12.92
C ARG A 318 24.18 -7.08 12.98
N ASP A 319 23.87 -7.71 14.12
CA ASP A 319 24.02 -9.15 14.30
C ASP A 319 22.98 -9.94 13.47
N TYR A 320 21.76 -9.41 13.32
CA TYR A 320 20.77 -9.92 12.37
C TYR A 320 21.24 -9.82 10.92
N ALA A 321 21.77 -8.66 10.51
CA ALA A 321 22.33 -8.46 9.17
C ALA A 321 23.49 -9.42 8.89
N ASP A 322 24.37 -9.66 9.87
CA ASP A 322 25.49 -10.61 9.76
C ASP A 322 25.01 -12.02 9.41
N LEU A 323 23.97 -12.49 10.11
CA LEU A 323 23.35 -13.77 9.82
C LEU A 323 22.81 -13.82 8.39
N MET A 324 22.02 -12.83 7.97
CA MET A 324 21.39 -12.86 6.64
C MET A 324 22.39 -12.73 5.49
N PHE A 325 23.41 -11.88 5.63
CA PHE A 325 24.50 -11.78 4.65
C PHE A 325 25.28 -13.09 4.53
N SER A 326 25.54 -13.78 5.65
CA SER A 326 26.23 -15.07 5.61
C SER A 326 25.43 -16.16 4.91
N ARG A 327 24.10 -16.20 5.15
CA ARG A 327 23.22 -17.27 4.67
C ARG A 327 22.78 -17.07 3.21
N LEU A 328 22.40 -15.85 2.83
CA LEU A 328 21.82 -15.59 1.50
C LEU A 328 22.76 -14.86 0.55
N GLY A 329 23.79 -14.17 1.06
CA GLY A 329 24.71 -13.35 0.27
C GLY A 329 25.49 -14.05 -0.85
N PRO A 330 25.72 -15.38 -0.83
CA PRO A 330 26.24 -16.07 -2.01
C PRO A 330 25.36 -15.89 -3.26
N LYS A 331 24.03 -15.85 -3.09
CA LYS A 331 23.04 -15.72 -4.20
C LYS A 331 22.39 -14.33 -4.29
N VAL A 332 22.38 -13.54 -3.21
CA VAL A 332 21.79 -12.20 -3.17
C VAL A 332 22.84 -11.13 -3.42
N LYS A 333 22.61 -10.28 -4.43
CA LYS A 333 23.54 -9.21 -4.83
C LYS A 333 23.01 -7.80 -4.62
N LEU A 334 21.73 -7.64 -4.28
CA LEU A 334 21.14 -6.35 -3.97
C LEU A 334 20.48 -6.40 -2.60
N TRP A 335 20.98 -5.59 -1.68
CA TRP A 335 20.51 -5.50 -0.30
C TRP A 335 19.95 -4.12 0.00
N ILE A 336 18.84 -4.09 0.73
CA ILE A 336 18.27 -2.90 1.37
C ILE A 336 18.26 -3.15 2.88
N THR A 337 18.82 -2.24 3.67
CA THR A 337 18.79 -2.37 5.13
C THR A 337 17.39 -2.08 5.68
N PHE A 338 16.85 -0.91 5.38
CA PHE A 338 15.56 -0.44 5.88
C PHE A 338 14.69 0.00 4.70
N ASN A 339 13.43 -0.41 4.73
CA ASN A 339 12.39 0.25 3.95
C ASN A 339 11.86 1.47 4.70
N GLU A 340 11.91 2.65 4.07
CA GLU A 340 11.21 3.86 4.51
C GLU A 340 11.34 4.16 6.01
N PRO A 341 12.55 4.49 6.50
CA PRO A 341 12.78 4.72 7.92
C PRO A 341 11.93 5.89 8.48
N TYR A 342 11.44 6.80 7.63
CA TYR A 342 10.45 7.82 7.99
C TYR A 342 9.15 7.21 8.52
N ILE A 343 8.63 6.16 7.88
CA ILE A 343 7.38 5.50 8.31
C ILE A 343 7.56 4.89 9.70
N VAL A 344 8.70 4.24 9.92
CA VAL A 344 9.06 3.69 11.23
C VAL A 344 9.09 4.79 12.28
N ALA A 345 9.88 5.84 12.04
CA ALA A 345 10.09 6.92 13.01
C ALA A 345 8.81 7.71 13.31
N ASN A 346 8.07 8.11 12.28
CA ASN A 346 6.97 9.06 12.42
C ASN A 346 5.60 8.39 12.52
N LEU A 347 5.26 7.41 11.68
CA LEU A 347 3.96 6.74 11.76
C LEU A 347 3.93 5.70 12.91
N GLY A 348 5.05 5.02 13.15
CA GLY A 348 5.20 4.04 14.24
C GLY A 348 5.37 4.66 15.63
N TYR A 349 6.28 5.64 15.76
CA TYR A 349 6.65 6.25 17.05
C TYR A 349 6.34 7.75 17.22
N GLY A 350 5.67 8.38 16.25
CA GLY A 350 5.18 9.76 16.34
C GLY A 350 3.67 9.83 16.42
N TYR A 351 2.99 9.53 15.30
CA TYR A 351 1.53 9.50 15.20
C TYR A 351 0.92 8.28 15.88
N GLY A 352 1.62 7.13 15.88
CA GLY A 352 1.15 5.88 16.46
C GLY A 352 -0.02 5.24 15.70
N ASN A 353 -0.17 5.58 14.42
CA ASN A 353 -1.13 4.96 13.50
C ASN A 353 -0.58 3.68 12.85
N PHE A 354 0.73 3.45 12.92
CA PHE A 354 1.38 2.20 12.52
C PHE A 354 1.96 1.49 13.75
N ALA A 355 2.25 0.20 13.64
CA ALA A 355 2.94 -0.52 14.71
C ALA A 355 4.30 0.14 15.03
N PRO A 356 4.71 0.24 16.30
CA PRO A 356 4.08 -0.30 17.51
C PRO A 356 2.96 0.57 18.11
N GLY A 357 2.59 1.68 17.48
CA GLY A 357 1.48 2.53 17.92
C GLY A 357 1.86 3.52 19.02
N VAL A 358 3.14 3.94 19.07
CA VAL A 358 3.66 4.85 20.08
C VAL A 358 3.41 6.30 19.67
N SER A 359 2.77 7.07 20.56
CA SER A 359 2.44 8.49 20.32
C SER A 359 2.56 9.37 21.57
N ALA A 360 3.25 8.90 22.61
CA ALA A 360 3.31 9.57 23.91
C ALA A 360 4.15 10.87 23.91
N ASP A 361 5.21 10.94 23.10
CA ASP A 361 6.12 12.09 23.01
C ASP A 361 6.53 12.32 21.53
N PRO A 362 5.58 12.81 20.71
CA PRO A 362 5.76 12.96 19.26
C PRO A 362 6.74 14.07 18.88
N GLY A 363 7.18 14.88 19.85
CA GLY A 363 8.19 15.92 19.65
C GLY A 363 9.62 15.42 19.78
N ARG A 364 9.88 14.28 20.42
CA ARG A 364 11.25 13.80 20.66
C ARG A 364 11.47 12.36 20.20
N ILE A 365 10.51 11.47 20.44
CA ILE A 365 10.67 10.04 20.14
C ILE A 365 10.99 9.79 18.65
N PRO A 366 10.28 10.39 17.67
CA PRO A 366 10.59 10.18 16.25
C PRO A 366 12.04 10.50 15.89
N TYR A 367 12.60 11.57 16.47
CA TYR A 367 13.98 11.98 16.24
C TYR A 367 15.00 11.01 16.83
N VAL A 368 14.74 10.48 18.03
CA VAL A 368 15.59 9.44 18.64
C VAL A 368 15.56 8.15 17.83
N VAL A 369 14.37 7.74 17.37
CA VAL A 369 14.20 6.55 16.54
C VAL A 369 14.93 6.69 15.21
N ALA A 370 14.73 7.81 14.50
CA ALA A 370 15.42 8.07 13.25
C ALA A 370 16.94 8.07 13.39
N HIS A 371 17.45 8.67 14.48
CA HIS A 371 18.88 8.68 14.79
C HIS A 371 19.46 7.27 14.96
N ASN A 372 18.74 6.39 15.67
CA ASN A 372 19.15 5.00 15.84
C ASN A 372 19.03 4.18 14.54
N LEU A 373 18.01 4.43 13.70
CA LEU A 373 17.85 3.78 12.39
C LEU A 373 19.01 4.12 11.45
N ILE A 374 19.40 5.39 11.38
CA ILE A 374 20.55 5.84 10.56
C ILE A 374 21.84 5.16 11.02
N LYS A 375 22.09 5.12 12.34
CA LYS A 375 23.26 4.43 12.91
C LYS A 375 23.24 2.92 12.61
N SER A 376 22.07 2.29 12.73
CA SER A 376 21.89 0.87 12.44
C SER A 376 22.17 0.55 10.97
N HIS A 377 21.73 1.42 10.05
CA HIS A 377 22.02 1.32 8.63
C HIS A 377 23.53 1.41 8.37
N ALA A 378 24.20 2.42 8.92
CA ALA A 378 25.64 2.62 8.75
C ALA A 378 26.43 1.40 9.23
N GLU A 379 26.11 0.84 10.41
CA GLU A 379 26.79 -0.36 10.91
C GLU A 379 26.56 -1.60 10.04
N ALA A 380 25.35 -1.80 9.51
CA ALA A 380 25.08 -2.90 8.59
C ALA A 380 25.81 -2.73 7.24
N TRP A 381 25.94 -1.49 6.74
CA TRP A 381 26.72 -1.19 5.54
C TRP A 381 28.21 -1.48 5.75
N HIS A 382 28.80 -0.99 6.86
CA HIS A 382 30.21 -1.27 7.18
C HIS A 382 30.47 -2.76 7.37
N LEU A 383 29.58 -3.47 8.05
CA LEU A 383 29.64 -4.92 8.17
C LEU A 383 29.68 -5.60 6.79
N TYR A 384 28.78 -5.23 5.88
CA TYR A 384 28.75 -5.81 4.54
C TYR A 384 30.05 -5.47 3.78
N ASN A 385 30.47 -4.20 3.82
CA ASN A 385 31.66 -3.72 3.15
C ASN A 385 32.93 -4.45 3.60
N ASP A 386 33.10 -4.60 4.92
CA ASP A 386 34.35 -5.09 5.52
C ASP A 386 34.43 -6.63 5.46
N LYS A 387 33.31 -7.33 5.63
CA LYS A 387 33.28 -8.80 5.75
C LYS A 387 32.85 -9.53 4.47
N TYR A 388 31.92 -8.97 3.70
CA TYR A 388 31.21 -9.71 2.66
C TYR A 388 31.44 -9.20 1.24
N ARG A 389 31.60 -7.89 1.04
CA ARG A 389 31.66 -7.28 -0.30
C ARG A 389 32.76 -7.89 -1.17
N ALA A 390 33.94 -8.15 -0.61
CA ALA A 390 35.07 -8.72 -1.35
C ALA A 390 34.81 -10.14 -1.91
N THR A 391 33.96 -10.94 -1.25
CA THR A 391 33.67 -12.33 -1.65
C THR A 391 32.34 -12.46 -2.38
N GLN A 392 31.35 -11.66 -1.99
CA GLN A 392 29.99 -11.74 -2.50
C GLN A 392 29.73 -10.78 -3.68
N ASN A 393 30.49 -9.69 -3.79
CA ASN A 393 30.37 -8.68 -4.84
C ASN A 393 28.94 -8.17 -5.06
N GLY A 394 28.19 -7.95 -3.97
CA GLY A 394 26.88 -7.32 -4.01
C GLY A 394 26.94 -5.84 -3.65
N GLN A 395 25.77 -5.20 -3.72
CA GLN A 395 25.54 -3.81 -3.33
C GLN A 395 24.52 -3.76 -2.18
N ILE A 396 24.69 -2.80 -1.30
CA ILE A 396 23.86 -2.54 -0.14
C ILE A 396 23.53 -1.05 -0.04
N SER A 397 22.27 -0.75 0.26
CA SER A 397 21.83 0.60 0.55
C SER A 397 20.60 0.62 1.47
N ILE A 398 19.97 1.78 1.58
CA ILE A 398 18.69 2.01 2.23
C ILE A 398 17.67 2.49 1.20
N THR A 399 16.40 2.21 1.44
CA THR A 399 15.29 2.75 0.65
C THR A 399 14.64 3.88 1.42
N LEU A 400 14.61 5.08 0.83
CA LEU A 400 13.98 6.27 1.38
C LEU A 400 12.70 6.56 0.62
N ASN A 401 11.66 7.02 1.33
CA ASN A 401 10.45 7.54 0.71
C ASN A 401 10.42 9.05 0.68
N ALA A 402 9.84 9.58 -0.39
CA ALA A 402 9.46 10.97 -0.47
C ALA A 402 8.32 11.18 -1.45
N ASP A 403 7.34 11.94 -1.01
CA ASP A 403 6.45 12.66 -1.91
C ASP A 403 7.21 13.83 -2.52
N TRP A 404 6.88 14.17 -3.76
CA TRP A 404 7.32 15.45 -4.30
C TRP A 404 6.48 16.59 -3.70
N ALA A 405 7.03 17.80 -3.69
CA ALA A 405 6.36 18.96 -3.15
C ALA A 405 6.39 20.12 -4.13
N GLU A 406 5.25 20.75 -4.32
CA GLU A 406 5.08 21.98 -5.09
C GLU A 406 4.53 23.08 -4.18
N PRO A 407 4.93 24.35 -4.33
CA PRO A 407 4.31 25.44 -3.59
C PRO A 407 2.83 25.56 -3.97
N ARG A 408 1.96 25.66 -2.97
CA ARG A 408 0.51 25.85 -3.19
C ARG A 408 0.24 27.10 -4.02
N ASN A 409 0.96 28.19 -3.74
CA ASN A 409 1.05 29.35 -4.61
C ASN A 409 2.48 29.51 -5.17
N PRO A 410 2.72 29.21 -6.46
CA PRO A 410 4.05 29.29 -7.07
C PRO A 410 4.62 30.71 -7.19
N TYR A 411 3.81 31.74 -6.93
CA TYR A 411 4.23 33.14 -6.95
C TYR A 411 4.57 33.68 -5.56
N ARG A 412 4.34 32.90 -4.51
CA ARG A 412 4.57 33.29 -3.11
C ARG A 412 5.87 32.68 -2.58
N GLN A 413 6.77 33.52 -2.07
CA GLN A 413 8.08 33.04 -1.60
C GLN A 413 7.95 32.15 -0.36
N GLU A 414 7.04 32.46 0.57
CA GLU A 414 6.88 31.67 1.78
C GLU A 414 6.40 30.24 1.49
N ASP A 415 5.60 30.05 0.43
CA ASP A 415 5.17 28.74 -0.04
C ASP A 415 6.35 27.96 -0.65
N LYS A 416 7.27 28.63 -1.38
CA LYS A 416 8.50 28.01 -1.90
C LYS A 416 9.45 27.58 -0.78
N ASP A 417 9.64 28.44 0.21
CA ASP A 417 10.49 28.13 1.37
C ASP A 417 9.89 26.99 2.20
N ALA A 418 8.55 26.95 2.33
CA ALA A 418 7.84 25.83 2.94
C ALA A 418 8.02 24.52 2.14
N THR A 419 7.92 24.56 0.81
CA THR A 419 8.19 23.41 -0.06
C THR A 419 9.61 22.87 0.13
N TYR A 420 10.62 23.74 0.14
CA TYR A 420 12.01 23.32 0.39
C TYR A 420 12.15 22.64 1.76
N ARG A 421 11.59 23.26 2.81
CA ARG A 421 11.60 22.70 4.17
C ARG A 421 10.85 21.37 4.26
N TYR A 422 9.75 21.18 3.52
CA TYR A 422 9.02 19.91 3.47
C TYR A 422 9.91 18.77 2.93
N VAL A 423 10.59 19.00 1.79
CA VAL A 423 11.47 17.98 1.18
C VAL A 423 12.65 17.66 2.10
N GLU A 424 13.23 18.67 2.74
CA GLU A 424 14.32 18.53 3.69
C GLU A 424 13.92 17.74 4.95
N PHE A 425 12.74 17.98 5.51
CA PHE A 425 12.25 17.22 6.66
C PHE A 425 11.77 15.80 6.30
N PHE A 426 11.37 15.57 5.04
CA PHE A 426 10.87 14.27 4.60
C PHE A 426 11.99 13.38 4.03
N LEU A 427 12.56 13.75 2.88
CA LEU A 427 13.66 13.03 2.25
C LEU A 427 14.99 13.31 2.97
N GLY A 428 15.26 14.60 3.18
CA GLY A 428 16.53 15.09 3.67
C GLY A 428 16.89 14.56 5.06
N TRP A 429 15.89 14.33 5.93
CA TRP A 429 16.09 13.82 7.28
C TRP A 429 16.91 12.52 7.34
N PHE A 430 16.76 11.66 6.34
CA PHE A 430 17.54 10.42 6.23
C PHE A 430 18.61 10.48 5.12
N ALA A 431 18.35 11.20 4.03
CA ALA A 431 19.30 11.29 2.92
C ALA A 431 20.52 12.14 3.28
N HIS A 432 20.38 13.30 3.93
CA HIS A 432 21.52 14.17 4.27
C HIS A 432 22.57 13.46 5.13
N PRO A 433 22.21 12.77 6.24
CA PRO A 433 23.20 12.05 7.03
C PRO A 433 24.01 11.02 6.22
N ILE A 434 23.35 10.30 5.30
CA ILE A 434 23.97 9.20 4.54
C ILE A 434 24.82 9.71 3.37
N TYR A 435 24.42 10.78 2.69
CA TYR A 435 25.08 11.27 1.48
C TYR A 435 26.01 12.47 1.71
N ILE A 436 25.77 13.23 2.78
CA ILE A 436 26.48 14.49 3.10
C ILE A 436 27.17 14.38 4.47
N GLY A 437 26.59 13.63 5.41
CA GLY A 437 27.24 13.19 6.66
C GLY A 437 26.50 13.58 7.95
N ASP A 438 25.69 14.63 7.92
CA ASP A 438 24.94 15.13 9.08
C ASP A 438 23.50 15.51 8.67
N TYR A 439 22.62 15.80 9.63
CA TYR A 439 21.32 16.39 9.32
C TYR A 439 21.46 17.74 8.64
N SER A 440 20.49 18.10 7.79
CA SER A 440 20.53 19.39 7.10
C SER A 440 20.41 20.56 8.08
N ASP A 441 21.10 21.66 7.75
CA ASP A 441 21.14 22.84 8.62
C ASP A 441 19.74 23.42 8.85
N ILE A 442 18.88 23.42 7.83
CA ILE A 442 17.49 23.86 7.98
C ILE A 442 16.71 23.03 9.00
N MET A 443 16.92 21.72 9.04
CA MET A 443 16.26 20.85 10.00
C MET A 443 16.80 21.09 11.42
N LYS A 444 18.13 21.13 11.57
CA LYS A 444 18.80 21.39 12.86
C LYS A 444 18.38 22.73 13.46
N ASP A 445 18.47 23.79 12.67
CA ASP A 445 18.17 25.15 13.13
C ASP A 445 16.69 25.31 13.47
N THR A 446 15.79 24.78 12.64
CA THR A 446 14.35 24.87 12.88
C THR A 446 13.96 24.14 14.18
N ILE A 447 14.41 22.89 14.37
CA ILE A 447 14.04 22.12 15.57
C ILE A 447 14.69 22.72 16.82
N ARG A 448 15.93 23.21 16.73
CA ARG A 448 16.60 23.91 17.83
C ARG A 448 15.81 25.15 18.25
N ASN A 449 15.47 26.02 17.30
CA ASN A 449 14.73 27.25 17.57
C ASN A 449 13.35 26.94 18.19
N ARG A 450 12.63 25.96 17.64
CA ARG A 450 11.32 25.56 18.18
C ARG A 450 11.41 24.91 19.55
N SER A 451 12.51 24.19 19.84
CA SER A 451 12.76 23.63 21.17
C SER A 451 12.97 24.76 22.19
N LEU A 452 13.73 25.80 21.84
CA LEU A 452 13.93 26.99 22.68
C LEU A 452 12.64 27.78 22.90
N GLU A 453 11.84 27.98 21.85
CA GLU A 453 10.52 28.62 21.93
C GLU A 453 9.54 27.81 22.79
N GLY A 454 9.67 26.48 22.78
CA GLY A 454 8.94 25.56 23.66
C GLY A 454 9.44 25.55 25.12
N GLY A 455 10.45 26.35 25.46
CA GLY A 455 11.02 26.45 26.81
C GLY A 455 12.03 25.34 27.16
N LEU A 456 12.49 24.56 26.18
CA LEU A 456 13.55 23.56 26.38
C LEU A 456 14.93 24.21 26.29
N THR A 457 15.89 23.68 27.04
CA THR A 457 17.28 24.17 27.04
C THR A 457 18.15 23.52 25.96
N GLN A 458 17.67 22.45 25.33
CA GLN A 458 18.37 21.67 24.33
C GLN A 458 17.43 21.32 23.17
N SER A 459 18.01 21.08 22.00
CA SER A 459 17.27 20.60 20.82
C SER A 459 16.65 19.22 21.08
N ARG A 460 15.43 19.00 20.58
CA ARG A 460 14.81 17.67 20.56
C ARG A 460 15.41 16.73 19.50
N LEU A 461 16.08 17.28 18.48
CA LEU A 461 16.84 16.51 17.49
C LEU A 461 18.21 16.14 18.10
N PRO A 462 18.54 14.85 18.24
CA PRO A 462 19.87 14.43 18.67
C PRO A 462 20.95 14.87 17.67
N GLU A 463 22.12 15.25 18.16
CA GLU A 463 23.27 15.62 17.33
C GLU A 463 24.20 14.42 17.12
N PHE A 464 24.72 14.26 15.91
CA PHE A 464 25.81 13.31 15.66
C PHE A 464 27.14 13.88 16.13
N THR A 465 27.95 13.05 16.78
CA THR A 465 29.35 13.37 17.04
C THR A 465 30.16 13.43 15.73
N PRO A 466 31.31 14.12 15.69
CA PRO A 466 32.18 14.14 14.51
C PRO A 466 32.58 12.73 14.02
N GLU A 467 32.77 11.80 14.94
CA GLU A 467 33.06 10.39 14.64
C GLU A 467 31.87 9.68 14.00
N GLU A 468 30.65 9.93 14.48
CA GLU A 468 29.41 9.39 13.90
C GLU A 468 29.15 9.96 12.51
N ILE A 469 29.31 11.28 12.31
CA ILE A 469 29.19 11.94 11.01
C ILE A 469 30.11 11.27 9.99
N LYS A 470 31.38 11.09 10.35
CA LYS A 470 32.36 10.42 9.48
C LYS A 470 31.99 8.96 9.20
N ARG A 471 31.39 8.27 10.18
CA ARG A 471 31.03 6.86 10.06
C ARG A 471 29.75 6.65 9.25
N ILE A 472 28.82 7.59 9.25
CA ILE A 472 27.55 7.52 8.49
C ILE A 472 27.74 8.01 7.05
N ASN A 473 28.59 9.02 6.85
CA ASN A 473 28.78 9.60 5.52
C ASN A 473 29.29 8.55 4.50
N GLY A 474 28.59 8.44 3.38
CA GLY A 474 28.95 7.57 2.26
C GLY A 474 28.58 6.10 2.44
N THR A 475 27.69 5.75 3.39
CA THR A 475 27.25 4.36 3.61
C THR A 475 26.18 3.91 2.62
N HIS A 476 26.36 4.16 1.32
CA HIS A 476 25.40 3.81 0.28
C HIS A 476 26.09 3.36 -1.01
N ASP A 477 25.53 2.38 -1.70
CA ASP A 477 26.01 1.96 -3.03
C ASP A 477 25.12 2.48 -4.18
N TYR A 478 23.87 2.81 -3.87
CA TYR A 478 22.86 3.36 -4.77
C TYR A 478 21.79 4.10 -3.95
N PHE A 479 20.98 4.94 -4.58
CA PHE A 479 19.85 5.62 -3.97
C PHE A 479 18.57 4.78 -4.17
N GLY A 480 18.10 4.12 -3.11
CA GLY A 480 16.80 3.44 -3.11
C GLY A 480 15.68 4.45 -2.88
N LEU A 481 14.74 4.56 -3.82
CA LEU A 481 13.65 5.53 -3.75
C LEU A 481 12.28 4.83 -3.82
N ASN A 482 11.44 5.11 -2.84
CA ASN A 482 10.01 4.88 -2.92
C ASN A 482 9.30 6.21 -3.17
N HIS A 483 8.43 6.25 -4.18
CA HIS A 483 7.70 7.46 -4.53
C HIS A 483 6.31 7.10 -5.03
N TYR A 484 5.31 7.90 -4.68
CA TYR A 484 3.92 7.63 -5.02
C TYR A 484 3.16 8.86 -5.52
N THR A 485 3.32 10.02 -4.86
CA THR A 485 2.50 11.21 -5.13
C THR A 485 3.26 12.52 -4.94
N THR A 486 2.58 13.63 -5.24
CA THR A 486 3.00 15.01 -5.00
C THR A 486 2.03 15.69 -4.03
N LYS A 487 2.49 16.68 -3.28
CA LYS A 487 1.68 17.55 -2.40
C LYS A 487 1.87 19.02 -2.71
N LEU A 488 0.82 19.82 -2.53
CA LEU A 488 0.88 21.28 -2.52
C LEU A 488 1.16 21.79 -1.10
N ILE A 489 2.25 22.54 -0.95
CA ILE A 489 2.80 22.94 0.35
C ILE A 489 2.66 24.45 0.57
N PHE A 490 2.32 24.83 1.80
CA PHE A 490 2.25 26.23 2.24
C PHE A 490 2.67 26.32 3.72
N PRO A 491 3.15 27.48 4.20
CA PRO A 491 3.54 27.63 5.60
C PRO A 491 2.32 27.56 6.52
N ILE A 492 2.48 26.90 7.67
CA ILE A 492 1.52 26.94 8.78
C ILE A 492 2.27 27.28 10.06
N ASP A 493 1.72 28.21 10.83
CA ASP A 493 2.17 28.49 12.19
C ASP A 493 1.40 27.61 13.19
N TYR A 494 2.14 26.74 13.87
CA TYR A 494 1.62 25.83 14.90
C TYR A 494 1.81 26.38 16.32
N GLY A 495 2.28 27.63 16.46
CA GLY A 495 2.70 28.20 17.73
C GLY A 495 3.75 27.34 18.43
N THR A 496 3.62 27.17 19.74
CA THR A 496 4.60 26.47 20.58
C THR A 496 4.44 24.95 20.61
N GLN A 497 3.58 24.36 19.76
CA GLN A 497 3.41 22.90 19.70
C GLN A 497 4.73 22.21 19.36
N GLN A 498 5.01 21.10 20.05
CA GLN A 498 6.25 20.33 19.89
C GLN A 498 5.90 18.94 19.32
N ASN A 499 5.93 18.81 18.00
CA ASN A 499 5.75 17.56 17.26
C ASN A 499 6.37 17.73 15.85
N TYR A 500 6.55 16.63 15.13
CA TYR A 500 7.16 16.65 13.79
C TYR A 500 6.50 17.63 12.82
N ASP A 501 5.16 17.70 12.75
CA ASP A 501 4.44 18.58 11.82
C ASP A 501 4.58 20.05 12.19
N ALA A 502 4.48 20.35 13.47
CA ALA A 502 4.74 21.67 13.99
C ALA A 502 6.18 22.10 13.67
N ASP A 503 7.13 21.17 13.77
CA ASP A 503 8.54 21.43 13.53
C ASP A 503 8.87 21.80 12.11
N ARG A 504 8.34 21.06 11.13
CA ARG A 504 8.44 21.49 9.74
C ARG A 504 7.58 22.71 9.42
N GLY A 505 6.53 23.01 10.19
CA GLY A 505 5.76 24.26 10.05
C GLY A 505 5.14 24.44 8.66
N VAL A 506 4.58 23.37 8.11
CA VAL A 506 3.96 23.38 6.78
C VAL A 506 2.64 22.64 6.77
N GLY A 507 1.71 23.14 5.96
CA GLY A 507 0.51 22.43 5.53
C GLY A 507 0.75 21.74 4.20
N ALA A 508 0.15 20.57 4.03
CA ALA A 508 0.12 19.82 2.79
C ALA A 508 -1.33 19.59 2.37
N VAL A 509 -1.66 19.91 1.11
CA VAL A 509 -2.96 19.63 0.51
C VAL A 509 -2.78 19.02 -0.87
N ASP A 510 -3.81 18.35 -1.33
CA ASP A 510 -3.89 17.83 -2.70
C ASP A 510 -4.61 18.82 -3.60
N ASP A 511 -4.24 18.87 -4.88
CA ASP A 511 -5.08 19.53 -5.88
C ASP A 511 -6.31 18.67 -6.14
N TRP A 512 -7.49 19.27 -6.08
CA TRP A 512 -8.76 18.59 -6.30
C TRP A 512 -8.93 18.11 -7.74
N SER A 513 -8.18 18.66 -8.69
CA SER A 513 -8.18 18.27 -10.11
C SER A 513 -7.32 17.04 -10.40
N TRP A 514 -6.48 16.60 -9.46
CA TRP A 514 -5.66 15.40 -9.62
C TRP A 514 -6.51 14.14 -9.44
N LEU A 515 -6.26 13.16 -10.32
CA LEU A 515 -6.99 11.90 -10.32
C LEU A 515 -6.82 11.16 -8.98
N GLU A 516 -7.94 10.68 -8.45
CA GLU A 516 -7.98 9.96 -7.18
C GLU A 516 -7.51 8.52 -7.30
N SER A 517 -7.18 7.93 -6.15
CA SER A 517 -6.88 6.49 -6.03
C SER A 517 -7.74 5.86 -4.93
N GLY A 518 -7.52 4.58 -4.65
CA GLY A 518 -8.15 3.90 -3.52
C GLY A 518 -7.75 4.48 -2.15
N SER A 519 -6.58 5.12 -2.07
CA SER A 519 -5.99 5.68 -0.86
C SER A 519 -6.17 7.19 -0.83
N SER A 520 -6.67 7.72 0.30
CA SER A 520 -6.92 9.16 0.44
C SER A 520 -5.64 10.02 0.35
N TRP A 521 -4.49 9.45 0.70
CA TRP A 521 -3.21 10.14 0.68
C TRP A 521 -2.54 10.18 -0.70
N LEU A 522 -2.95 9.33 -1.65
CA LEU A 522 -2.29 9.13 -2.93
C LEU A 522 -3.10 9.73 -4.08
N LYS A 523 -2.52 10.71 -4.78
CA LYS A 523 -3.05 11.30 -6.01
C LYS A 523 -2.14 10.99 -7.19
N VAL A 524 -2.72 10.81 -8.37
CA VAL A 524 -1.95 10.48 -9.58
C VAL A 524 -1.29 11.75 -10.12
N THR A 525 0.02 11.90 -9.90
CA THR A 525 0.82 13.08 -10.24
C THR A 525 2.15 12.69 -10.91
N PRO A 526 2.12 12.18 -12.16
CA PRO A 526 3.29 11.58 -12.79
C PRO A 526 4.51 12.51 -12.93
N PHE A 527 4.29 13.81 -13.04
CA PHE A 527 5.38 14.80 -13.11
C PHE A 527 6.24 14.85 -11.84
N GLY A 528 5.68 14.47 -10.69
CA GLY A 528 6.34 14.50 -9.39
C GLY A 528 7.59 13.65 -9.34
N ILE A 529 7.53 12.42 -9.89
CA ILE A 529 8.68 11.50 -9.87
C ILE A 529 9.86 12.06 -10.65
N ARG A 530 9.62 12.72 -11.80
CA ARG A 530 10.66 13.36 -12.61
C ARG A 530 11.35 14.48 -11.84
N ARG A 531 10.56 15.35 -11.18
CA ARG A 531 11.08 16.49 -10.40
C ARG A 531 11.87 16.02 -9.18
N LEU A 532 11.38 14.99 -8.49
CA LEU A 532 12.08 14.39 -7.35
C LEU A 532 13.40 13.74 -7.77
N LEU A 533 13.43 12.99 -8.88
CA LEU A 533 14.66 12.40 -9.42
C LEU A 533 15.69 13.49 -9.78
N ARG A 534 15.24 14.61 -10.36
CA ARG A 534 16.09 15.77 -10.63
C ARG A 534 16.64 16.39 -9.36
N HIS A 535 15.80 16.58 -8.34
CA HIS A 535 16.23 17.09 -7.04
C HIS A 535 17.27 16.19 -6.38
N ILE A 536 17.08 14.86 -6.42
CA ILE A 536 18.06 13.88 -5.91
C ILE A 536 19.39 14.01 -6.66
N LYS A 537 19.33 14.10 -7.99
CA LYS A 537 20.51 14.29 -8.83
C LYS A 537 21.29 15.56 -8.44
N GLU A 538 20.60 16.68 -8.32
CA GLU A 538 21.22 17.98 -8.06
C GLU A 538 21.77 18.09 -6.63
N THR A 539 21.09 17.47 -5.67
CA THR A 539 21.43 17.59 -4.23
C THR A 539 22.49 16.59 -3.79
N TYR A 540 22.41 15.35 -4.28
CA TYR A 540 23.25 14.23 -3.80
C TYR A 540 24.27 13.75 -4.83
N GLY A 541 24.59 14.56 -5.83
CA GLY A 541 25.70 14.30 -6.76
C GLY A 541 25.41 13.25 -7.84
N ASN A 542 24.17 13.16 -8.31
CA ASN A 542 23.71 12.20 -9.34
C ASN A 542 24.05 10.72 -9.03
N PRO A 543 23.63 10.18 -7.86
CA PRO A 543 23.87 8.79 -7.54
C PRO A 543 23.14 7.86 -8.52
N GLN A 544 23.53 6.59 -8.57
CA GLN A 544 22.71 5.57 -9.22
C GLN A 544 21.39 5.45 -8.47
N ILE A 545 20.25 5.57 -9.15
CA ILE A 545 18.91 5.54 -8.51
C ILE A 545 18.18 4.26 -8.88
N LEU A 546 17.69 3.54 -7.86
CA LEU A 546 16.74 2.44 -7.99
C LEU A 546 15.40 2.87 -7.42
N ILE A 547 14.36 2.93 -8.26
CA ILE A 547 13.00 3.09 -7.77
C ILE A 547 12.57 1.73 -7.22
N THR A 548 12.48 1.64 -5.89
CA THR A 548 12.23 0.40 -5.15
C THR A 548 10.76 0.17 -4.84
N GLU A 549 9.92 1.21 -4.93
CA GLU A 549 8.46 1.15 -4.97
C GLU A 549 7.86 2.33 -5.73
N ASN A 550 6.87 2.03 -6.58
CA ASN A 550 5.95 2.98 -7.18
C ASN A 550 4.68 2.23 -7.58
N GLY A 551 3.49 2.75 -7.25
CA GLY A 551 2.23 2.03 -7.46
C GLY A 551 1.00 2.87 -7.16
N VAL A 552 -0.18 2.31 -7.40
CA VAL A 552 -1.47 2.96 -7.13
C VAL A 552 -2.49 1.96 -6.61
N SER A 553 -3.25 2.39 -5.61
CA SER A 553 -4.31 1.58 -5.00
C SER A 553 -5.64 1.77 -5.71
N GLU A 554 -6.48 0.75 -5.61
CA GLU A 554 -7.91 0.81 -5.90
C GLU A 554 -8.72 0.36 -4.69
N LYS A 555 -9.96 0.83 -4.62
CA LYS A 555 -10.90 0.55 -3.53
C LYS A 555 -12.30 0.40 -4.08
N GLY A 556 -13.16 -0.30 -3.34
CA GLY A 556 -14.53 -0.59 -3.78
C GLY A 556 -14.63 -1.90 -4.54
N THR A 557 -15.51 -1.97 -5.54
CA THR A 557 -15.72 -3.17 -6.36
C THR A 557 -14.45 -3.58 -7.09
N VAL A 558 -14.21 -4.90 -7.17
CA VAL A 558 -13.06 -5.43 -7.90
C VAL A 558 -13.32 -5.30 -9.39
N ASP A 559 -12.46 -4.55 -10.07
CA ASP A 559 -12.38 -4.50 -11.52
C ASP A 559 -11.00 -5.04 -11.94
N LEU A 560 -10.99 -6.04 -12.81
CA LEU A 560 -9.75 -6.58 -13.37
C LEU A 560 -9.25 -5.72 -14.54
N ASN A 561 -10.10 -4.88 -15.15
CA ASN A 561 -9.73 -3.85 -16.11
C ASN A 561 -9.40 -2.55 -15.38
N ASP A 562 -8.23 -2.53 -14.76
CA ASP A 562 -7.74 -1.48 -13.90
C ASP A 562 -7.13 -0.28 -14.67
N GLU A 563 -7.97 0.46 -15.38
CA GLU A 563 -7.56 1.55 -16.28
C GLU A 563 -6.74 2.64 -15.58
N VAL A 564 -7.09 3.01 -14.35
CA VAL A 564 -6.33 4.00 -13.56
C VAL A 564 -4.92 3.50 -13.27
N ARG A 565 -4.75 2.21 -12.97
CA ARG A 565 -3.45 1.59 -12.73
C ARG A 565 -2.62 1.52 -14.01
N GLN A 566 -3.25 1.19 -15.14
CA GLN A 566 -2.60 1.23 -16.46
C GLN A 566 -2.11 2.64 -16.81
N TYR A 567 -2.95 3.66 -16.59
CA TYR A 567 -2.60 5.07 -16.78
C TYR A 567 -1.43 5.46 -15.87
N TYR A 568 -1.50 5.13 -14.57
CA TYR A 568 -0.47 5.43 -13.59
C TYR A 568 0.91 4.90 -14.02
N TYR A 569 1.03 3.59 -14.25
CA TYR A 569 2.31 2.99 -14.63
C TYR A 569 2.85 3.55 -15.94
N THR A 570 1.98 3.75 -16.93
CA THR A 570 2.39 4.33 -18.21
C THR A 570 3.01 5.71 -18.03
N HIS A 571 2.34 6.61 -17.30
CA HIS A 571 2.78 8.00 -17.19
C HIS A 571 3.92 8.20 -16.17
N TYR A 572 3.94 7.45 -15.06
CA TYR A 572 5.04 7.52 -14.10
C TYR A 572 6.33 6.97 -14.71
N ILE A 573 6.29 5.78 -15.33
CA ILE A 573 7.48 5.20 -15.97
C ILE A 573 7.93 6.08 -17.14
N ASN A 574 7.02 6.73 -17.87
CA ASN A 574 7.41 7.68 -18.92
C ASN A 574 8.10 8.92 -18.33
N ASN A 575 7.66 9.43 -17.18
CA ASN A 575 8.35 10.51 -16.48
C ASN A 575 9.73 10.09 -15.95
N VAL A 576 9.92 8.83 -15.56
CA VAL A 576 11.25 8.27 -15.28
C VAL A 576 12.12 8.24 -16.55
N LEU A 577 11.55 7.87 -17.70
CA LEU A 577 12.26 7.92 -18.98
C LEU A 577 12.69 9.36 -19.32
N LYS A 578 11.82 10.34 -19.13
CA LYS A 578 12.13 11.77 -19.30
C LYS A 578 13.22 12.23 -18.33
N ALA A 579 13.13 11.89 -17.05
CA ALA A 579 14.17 12.21 -16.07
C ALA A 579 15.54 11.67 -16.50
N ARG A 580 15.54 10.48 -17.10
CA ARG A 580 16.76 9.87 -17.62
C ARG A 580 17.28 10.55 -18.90
N LEU A 581 16.46 10.62 -19.94
CA LEU A 581 16.87 11.05 -21.27
C LEU A 581 17.03 12.56 -21.41
N LEU A 582 16.16 13.33 -20.75
CA LEU A 582 16.11 14.79 -20.85
C LEU A 582 16.85 15.46 -19.68
N ASP A 583 16.68 14.94 -18.46
CA ASP A 583 17.25 15.57 -17.26
C ASP A 583 18.60 14.94 -16.83
N GLY A 584 18.97 13.79 -17.39
CA GLY A 584 20.27 13.13 -17.14
C GLY A 584 20.39 12.44 -15.77
N ALA A 585 19.28 12.06 -15.13
CA ALA A 585 19.29 11.27 -13.89
C ALA A 585 19.77 9.83 -14.15
N ASP A 586 20.64 9.28 -13.30
CA ASP A 586 21.17 7.92 -13.44
C ASP A 586 20.22 6.86 -12.87
N VAL A 587 19.02 6.75 -13.44
CA VAL A 587 18.05 5.71 -13.06
C VAL A 587 18.44 4.36 -13.66
N ARG A 588 18.58 3.35 -12.81
CA ARG A 588 19.03 1.99 -13.15
C ARG A 588 17.98 0.90 -12.92
N GLY A 589 16.91 1.18 -12.19
CA GLY A 589 15.86 0.19 -11.91
C GLY A 589 14.53 0.79 -11.53
N TYR A 590 13.47 0.01 -11.75
CA TYR A 590 12.10 0.36 -11.42
C TYR A 590 11.35 -0.86 -10.89
N THR A 591 10.72 -0.68 -9.72
CA THR A 591 10.00 -1.74 -9.01
C THR A 591 8.55 -1.35 -8.78
N ALA A 592 7.63 -2.11 -9.38
CA ALA A 592 6.20 -1.93 -9.21
C ALA A 592 5.72 -2.39 -7.82
N TRP A 593 5.04 -1.51 -7.09
CA TRP A 593 4.29 -1.86 -5.88
C TRP A 593 2.81 -2.12 -6.24
N SER A 594 2.31 -3.35 -6.16
CA SER A 594 2.96 -4.58 -5.69
C SER A 594 2.71 -5.76 -6.64
N LEU A 595 3.40 -6.88 -6.41
CA LEU A 595 3.19 -8.09 -7.21
C LEU A 595 1.72 -8.53 -7.12
N MET A 596 1.14 -8.54 -5.92
CA MET A 596 -0.23 -8.99 -5.69
C MET A 596 -0.91 -8.19 -4.58
N ASP A 597 -2.24 -8.17 -4.60
CA ASP A 597 -3.03 -7.59 -3.52
C ASP A 597 -2.66 -8.28 -2.20
N ASN A 598 -2.49 -7.49 -1.15
CA ASN A 598 -1.89 -7.94 0.10
C ASN A 598 -2.50 -7.20 1.30
N PHE A 599 -2.01 -7.48 2.51
CA PHE A 599 -2.46 -6.78 3.73
C PHE A 599 -1.86 -5.37 3.79
N GLU A 600 -2.63 -4.34 3.47
CA GLU A 600 -2.19 -2.94 3.40
C GLU A 600 -2.23 -2.27 4.77
N TRP A 601 -1.43 -2.82 5.71
CA TRP A 601 -1.16 -2.24 7.02
C TRP A 601 -2.44 -1.89 7.80
N ALA A 602 -2.60 -0.65 8.26
CA ALA A 602 -3.77 -0.21 9.02
C ALA A 602 -5.08 -0.20 8.20
N GLU A 603 -5.01 -0.19 6.86
CA GLU A 603 -6.17 -0.24 5.98
C GLU A 603 -6.70 -1.67 5.72
N GLY A 604 -5.98 -2.69 6.20
CA GLY A 604 -6.36 -4.09 6.03
C GLY A 604 -6.37 -4.49 4.55
N TYR A 605 -7.45 -5.14 4.09
CA TYR A 605 -7.59 -5.55 2.68
C TYR A 605 -8.45 -4.60 1.85
N GLY A 606 -8.80 -3.43 2.39
CA GLY A 606 -9.69 -2.48 1.75
C GLY A 606 -9.08 -1.76 0.54
N GLU A 607 -7.76 -1.57 0.55
CA GLU A 607 -6.99 -0.88 -0.49
C GLU A 607 -6.08 -1.87 -1.20
N ARG A 608 -6.13 -1.88 -2.54
CA ARG A 608 -5.54 -2.93 -3.37
C ARG A 608 -4.51 -2.37 -4.35
N PHE A 609 -3.24 -2.69 -4.14
CA PHE A 609 -2.10 -2.23 -4.97
C PHE A 609 -1.61 -3.23 -6.01
N GLY A 610 -2.01 -4.50 -5.92
CA GLY A 610 -1.39 -5.58 -6.67
C GLY A 610 -1.65 -5.53 -8.18
N LEU A 611 -0.66 -5.94 -8.96
CA LEU A 611 -0.83 -6.30 -10.37
C LEU A 611 -1.69 -7.57 -10.51
N PHE A 612 -1.62 -8.47 -9.52
CA PHE A 612 -2.48 -9.65 -9.43
C PHE A 612 -3.51 -9.47 -8.31
N PHE A 613 -4.78 -9.70 -8.63
CA PHE A 613 -5.87 -9.74 -7.65
C PHE A 613 -5.81 -11.04 -6.85
N VAL A 614 -5.88 -10.94 -5.51
CA VAL A 614 -5.96 -12.11 -4.62
C VAL A 614 -7.39 -12.27 -4.13
N ASN A 615 -8.05 -13.36 -4.54
CA ASN A 615 -9.42 -13.62 -4.10
C ASN A 615 -9.45 -14.20 -2.69
N ARG A 616 -9.61 -13.31 -1.69
CA ARG A 616 -9.71 -13.69 -0.27
C ARG A 616 -11.06 -14.32 0.13
N SER A 617 -12.07 -14.25 -0.72
CA SER A 617 -13.34 -14.95 -0.47
C SER A 617 -13.23 -16.46 -0.76
N ASP A 618 -12.16 -16.88 -1.42
CA ASP A 618 -11.84 -18.28 -1.71
C ASP A 618 -10.69 -18.73 -0.77
N ALA A 619 -10.89 -19.85 -0.08
CA ALA A 619 -9.86 -20.45 0.78
C ALA A 619 -8.59 -20.84 -0.01
N GLY A 620 -8.72 -21.05 -1.32
CA GLY A 620 -7.63 -21.31 -2.24
C GLY A 620 -6.78 -20.07 -2.58
N LEU A 621 -7.16 -18.86 -2.16
CA LEU A 621 -6.44 -17.60 -2.41
C LEU A 621 -5.86 -17.47 -3.84
N PRO A 622 -6.66 -17.74 -4.90
CA PRO A 622 -6.14 -17.71 -6.26
C PRO A 622 -5.69 -16.29 -6.63
N ARG A 623 -4.56 -16.21 -7.36
CA ARG A 623 -4.06 -14.94 -7.92
C ARG A 623 -4.49 -14.81 -9.38
N THR A 624 -5.24 -13.75 -9.69
CA THR A 624 -5.74 -13.47 -11.04
C THR A 624 -5.04 -12.23 -11.60
N PRO A 625 -4.42 -12.29 -12.79
CA PRO A 625 -3.78 -11.12 -13.39
C PRO A 625 -4.82 -10.04 -13.73
N LYS A 626 -4.54 -8.80 -13.35
CA LYS A 626 -5.29 -7.61 -13.83
C LYS A 626 -4.74 -7.20 -15.20
N VAL A 627 -5.46 -6.33 -15.93
CA VAL A 627 -5.02 -5.88 -17.27
C VAL A 627 -3.69 -5.11 -17.21
N SER A 628 -3.41 -4.41 -16.11
CA SER A 628 -2.11 -3.77 -15.87
C SER A 628 -0.90 -4.71 -15.94
N VAL A 629 -1.06 -6.03 -15.74
CA VAL A 629 0.00 -7.04 -15.98
C VAL A 629 0.48 -6.97 -17.42
N GLN A 630 -0.44 -6.87 -18.39
CA GLN A 630 -0.11 -6.78 -19.81
C GLN A 630 0.56 -5.45 -20.14
N THR A 631 0.07 -4.35 -19.57
CA THR A 631 0.66 -3.01 -19.74
C THR A 631 2.09 -2.96 -19.21
N TYR A 632 2.33 -3.47 -18.00
CA TYR A 632 3.66 -3.49 -17.41
C TYR A 632 4.59 -4.44 -18.16
N ASN A 633 4.13 -5.65 -18.54
CA ASN A 633 4.90 -6.58 -19.36
C ASN A 633 5.32 -5.97 -20.71
N LYS A 634 4.42 -5.23 -21.37
CA LYS A 634 4.73 -4.53 -22.63
C LYS A 634 5.85 -3.50 -22.45
N ILE A 635 5.80 -2.70 -21.39
CA ILE A 635 6.85 -1.71 -21.08
C ILE A 635 8.19 -2.41 -20.84
N ILE A 636 8.20 -3.52 -20.09
CA ILE A 636 9.41 -4.32 -19.83
C ILE A 636 9.97 -4.89 -21.13
N ARG A 637 9.13 -5.52 -21.95
CA ARG A 637 9.52 -6.13 -23.23
C ARG A 637 10.07 -5.11 -24.22
N CYS A 638 9.45 -3.94 -24.29
CA CYS A 638 9.94 -2.83 -25.10
C CYS A 638 11.11 -2.10 -24.45
N ASN A 639 11.48 -2.43 -23.21
CA ASN A 639 12.44 -1.70 -22.40
C ASN A 639 12.19 -0.17 -22.44
N GLY A 640 10.93 0.26 -22.36
CA GLY A 640 10.51 1.64 -22.60
C GLY A 640 9.23 1.76 -23.41
N PHE A 641 9.13 2.82 -24.21
CA PHE A 641 7.94 3.20 -24.97
C PHE A 641 8.29 3.28 -26.45
N ALA A 642 8.02 2.21 -27.20
CA ALA A 642 8.19 2.22 -28.64
C ALA A 642 7.11 3.10 -29.31
N ASP A 643 7.51 3.81 -30.37
CA ASP A 643 6.61 4.59 -31.21
C ASP A 643 5.57 3.66 -31.88
N PRO A 644 4.26 3.86 -31.69
CA PRO A 644 3.22 3.06 -32.32
C PRO A 644 3.33 2.96 -33.85
N GLU A 645 3.86 4.00 -34.51
CA GLU A 645 4.00 4.03 -35.97
C GLU A 645 5.23 3.26 -36.46
N SER A 646 6.17 2.93 -35.58
CA SER A 646 7.41 2.23 -35.95
C SER A 646 7.21 0.76 -36.33
N GLY A 647 6.07 0.16 -35.98
CA GLY A 647 5.83 -1.27 -36.19
C GLY A 647 6.77 -2.19 -35.41
N HIS A 648 7.46 -1.68 -34.38
CA HIS A 648 8.49 -2.38 -33.63
C HIS A 648 8.00 -3.73 -33.08
N GLU A 649 8.83 -4.77 -33.14
CA GLU A 649 8.47 -6.16 -32.80
C GLU A 649 7.93 -6.31 -31.36
N CYS A 650 8.44 -5.51 -30.41
CA CYS A 650 7.97 -5.51 -29.02
C CYS A 650 6.50 -5.07 -28.86
N LEU A 651 5.92 -4.37 -29.85
CA LEU A 651 4.52 -3.95 -29.87
C LEU A 651 3.57 -5.06 -30.33
N GLN A 652 4.10 -6.13 -30.93
CA GLN A 652 3.28 -7.27 -31.35
C GLN A 652 2.73 -8.01 -30.13
N PRO A 653 1.43 -8.39 -30.14
CA PRO A 653 0.86 -9.19 -29.07
C PRO A 653 1.71 -10.43 -28.85
N VAL A 654 1.97 -10.77 -27.58
CA VAL A 654 2.48 -12.10 -27.26
C VAL A 654 1.41 -13.06 -27.74
N THR A 655 1.68 -13.84 -28.79
CA THR A 655 0.89 -15.05 -29.00
C THR A 655 1.10 -15.85 -27.73
N PRO A 656 0.05 -16.17 -26.95
CA PRO A 656 0.21 -17.11 -25.85
C PRO A 656 0.95 -18.30 -26.45
N ALA A 657 2.03 -18.76 -25.80
CA ALA A 657 2.53 -20.09 -26.13
C ALA A 657 1.29 -20.99 -26.18
N PRO A 658 1.11 -21.79 -27.25
CA PRO A 658 -0.04 -22.68 -27.31
C PRO A 658 -0.11 -23.34 -25.94
N PRO A 659 -1.30 -23.39 -25.29
CA PRO A 659 -1.42 -24.05 -24.01
C PRO A 659 -0.65 -25.34 -24.18
N VAL A 660 0.33 -25.60 -23.31
CA VAL A 660 1.05 -26.88 -23.32
C VAL A 660 -0.08 -27.86 -23.42
N THR A 661 -0.21 -28.45 -24.61
CA THR A 661 -1.23 -29.43 -24.85
C THR A 661 -0.72 -30.49 -23.93
N ASP A 662 -1.39 -30.58 -22.79
CA ASP A 662 -1.30 -31.71 -21.91
C ASP A 662 -1.29 -32.87 -22.89
N VAL A 663 -0.11 -33.48 -23.00
CA VAL A 663 -0.02 -34.73 -23.72
C VAL A 663 -1.03 -35.52 -22.92
N THR A 664 -2.18 -35.77 -23.54
CA THR A 664 -3.18 -36.72 -23.08
C THR A 664 -2.47 -38.07 -23.19
N ALA A 665 -1.46 -38.26 -22.34
CA ALA A 665 -1.12 -39.53 -21.78
C ALA A 665 -2.44 -39.94 -21.15
N ALA A 666 -3.08 -40.91 -21.79
CA ALA A 666 -4.14 -41.67 -21.17
C ALA A 666 -3.76 -41.89 -19.70
N PRO A 667 -4.70 -41.70 -18.76
CA PRO A 667 -4.41 -41.85 -17.34
C PRO A 667 -3.61 -43.13 -17.13
N PRO A 668 -2.51 -43.12 -16.35
CA PRO A 668 -1.71 -44.30 -16.14
C PRO A 668 -2.65 -45.44 -15.74
N THR A 669 -2.76 -46.45 -16.61
CA THR A 669 -3.54 -47.64 -16.34
C THR A 669 -2.80 -48.42 -15.27
N PHE A 670 -3.09 -48.09 -14.02
CA PHE A 670 -2.59 -48.86 -12.89
C PHE A 670 -3.16 -50.28 -13.00
N PRO A 671 -2.32 -51.32 -12.88
CA PRO A 671 -2.82 -52.69 -12.83
C PRO A 671 -3.80 -52.81 -11.66
N PRO A 672 -4.94 -53.51 -11.84
CA PRO A 672 -5.94 -53.61 -10.80
C PRO A 672 -5.35 -54.26 -9.54
N LEU A 673 -5.63 -53.64 -8.40
CA LEU A 673 -5.18 -54.06 -7.08
C LEU A 673 -6.15 -55.12 -6.54
N ASN A 674 -5.61 -56.19 -5.97
CA ASN A 674 -6.43 -57.19 -5.31
C ASN A 674 -6.71 -56.76 -3.86
N PHE A 675 -7.94 -56.36 -3.57
CA PHE A 675 -8.40 -55.97 -2.23
C PHE A 675 -9.56 -56.89 -1.81
N LEU A 676 -9.38 -57.64 -0.71
CA LEU A 676 -10.34 -58.64 -0.20
C LEU A 676 -10.78 -59.68 -1.25
N GLY A 677 -9.90 -60.06 -2.19
CA GLY A 677 -10.20 -61.04 -3.22
C GLY A 677 -10.89 -60.46 -4.46
N LEU A 678 -11.14 -59.15 -4.49
CA LEU A 678 -11.71 -58.43 -5.63
C LEU A 678 -10.61 -57.65 -6.36
N SER A 679 -10.63 -57.73 -7.69
CA SER A 679 -9.72 -56.98 -8.56
C SER A 679 -10.31 -55.59 -8.81
N LEU A 680 -9.80 -54.57 -8.11
CA LEU A 680 -10.34 -53.21 -8.08
C LEU A 680 -9.34 -52.18 -8.62
N THR A 681 -9.85 -51.06 -9.11
CA THR A 681 -9.01 -49.88 -9.40
C THR A 681 -8.49 -49.25 -8.09
N PRO A 682 -7.41 -48.44 -8.11
CA PRO A 682 -6.92 -47.76 -6.91
C PRO A 682 -7.97 -46.92 -6.18
N GLU A 683 -8.82 -46.20 -6.92
CA GLU A 683 -9.92 -45.39 -6.35
C GLU A 683 -11.00 -46.27 -5.69
N GLU A 684 -11.38 -47.38 -6.33
CA GLU A 684 -12.34 -48.34 -5.76
C GLU A 684 -11.76 -49.07 -4.55
N ALA A 685 -10.45 -49.35 -4.54
CA ALA A 685 -9.76 -49.94 -3.40
C ALA A 685 -9.68 -48.96 -2.22
N GLU A 686 -9.44 -47.67 -2.46
CA GLU A 686 -9.45 -46.62 -1.43
C GLU A 686 -10.85 -46.42 -0.83
N LEU A 687 -11.87 -46.42 -1.68
CA LEU A 687 -13.27 -46.37 -1.25
C LEU A 687 -13.65 -47.63 -0.46
N GLY A 688 -13.22 -48.81 -0.93
CA GLY A 688 -13.42 -50.09 -0.26
C GLY A 688 -12.73 -50.16 1.10
N PHE A 689 -11.50 -49.66 1.21
CA PHE A 689 -10.76 -49.55 2.46
C PHE A 689 -11.46 -48.61 3.45
N SER A 690 -11.84 -47.41 3.00
CA SER A 690 -12.53 -46.42 3.84
C SER A 690 -13.87 -46.94 4.35
N THR A 691 -14.62 -47.64 3.50
CA THR A 691 -15.93 -48.22 3.85
C THR A 691 -15.79 -49.37 4.84
N THR A 692 -14.84 -50.29 4.62
CA THR A 692 -14.59 -51.42 5.54
C THR A 692 -14.04 -50.95 6.89
N PHE A 693 -13.19 -49.92 6.89
CA PHE A 693 -12.69 -49.29 8.11
C PHE A 693 -13.82 -48.62 8.91
N ALA A 694 -14.72 -47.88 8.25
CA ALA A 694 -15.89 -47.29 8.89
C ALA A 694 -16.82 -48.34 9.51
N LEU A 695 -17.07 -49.46 8.80
CA LEU A 695 -17.88 -50.56 9.31
C LEU A 695 -17.22 -51.25 10.52
N MET A 696 -15.89 -51.38 10.54
CA MET A 696 -15.15 -51.90 11.70
C MET A 696 -15.27 -50.98 12.92
N LEU A 697 -15.21 -49.66 12.73
CA LEU A 697 -15.41 -48.69 13.82
C LEU A 697 -16.83 -48.77 14.40
N VAL A 698 -17.86 -48.91 13.55
CA VAL A 698 -19.24 -49.08 13.98
C VAL A 698 -19.40 -50.39 14.78
N MET A 699 -18.81 -51.49 14.32
CA MET A 699 -18.83 -52.77 15.04
C MET A 699 -18.11 -52.69 16.39
N ALA A 700 -16.93 -52.04 16.44
CA ALA A 700 -16.20 -51.83 17.68
C ALA A 700 -17.02 -51.00 18.68
N PHE A 701 -17.69 -49.94 18.22
CA PHE A 701 -18.58 -49.13 19.04
C PHE A 701 -19.77 -49.94 19.58
N LEU A 702 -20.42 -50.76 18.74
CA LEU A 702 -21.53 -51.63 19.17
C LEU A 702 -21.10 -52.67 20.22
N VAL A 703 -19.89 -53.22 20.10
CA VAL A 703 -19.33 -54.14 21.10
C VAL A 703 -19.06 -53.42 22.42
N ILE A 704 -18.52 -52.20 22.38
CA ILE A 704 -18.28 -51.38 23.57
C ILE A 704 -19.60 -51.04 24.25
N VAL A 705 -20.61 -50.56 23.50
CA VAL A 705 -21.93 -50.22 24.03
C VAL A 705 -22.61 -51.45 24.65
N SER A 706 -22.53 -52.61 23.98
CA SER A 706 -23.08 -53.86 24.50
C SER A 706 -22.36 -54.33 25.77
N GLY A 707 -21.04 -54.17 25.82
CA GLY A 707 -20.23 -54.46 27.02
C GLY A 707 -20.59 -53.55 28.19
N VAL A 708 -20.71 -52.24 27.95
CA VAL A 708 -21.12 -51.26 28.96
C VAL A 708 -22.55 -51.56 29.46
N ALA A 709 -23.50 -51.83 28.56
CA ALA A 709 -24.86 -52.20 28.91
C ALA A 709 -24.91 -53.48 29.77
N PHE A 710 -24.11 -54.49 29.43
CA PHE A 710 -23.98 -55.73 30.21
C PHE A 710 -23.43 -55.46 31.61
N PHE A 711 -22.38 -54.65 31.75
CA PHE A 711 -21.80 -54.32 33.05
C PHE A 711 -22.76 -53.47 33.91
N VAL A 712 -23.47 -52.51 33.32
CA VAL A 712 -24.49 -51.71 34.02
C VAL A 712 -25.66 -52.58 34.50
N SER A 713 -26.13 -53.50 33.66
CA SER A 713 -27.15 -54.51 34.01
C SER A 713 -26.70 -55.38 35.20
N ARG A 714 -25.46 -55.86 35.17
CA ARG A 714 -24.88 -56.69 36.23
C ARG A 714 -24.74 -55.92 37.55
N ARG A 715 -24.35 -54.65 37.48
CA ARG A 715 -24.23 -53.76 38.65
C ARG A 715 -25.60 -53.44 39.27
N LYS A 716 -26.64 -53.22 38.45
CA LYS A 716 -28.04 -53.07 38.92
C LYS A 716 -28.55 -54.34 39.61
N ARG A 717 -28.28 -55.54 39.07
CA ARG A 717 -28.63 -56.82 39.73
C ARG A 717 -27.89 -57.02 41.06
N LYS A 718 -26.61 -56.62 41.15
CA LYS A 718 -25.82 -56.71 42.40
C LYS A 718 -26.36 -55.75 43.47
N ASN A 719 -26.71 -54.51 43.10
CA ASN A 719 -27.31 -53.54 44.02
C ASN A 719 -28.72 -53.95 44.48
N LYS A 720 -29.52 -54.62 43.64
CA LYS A 720 -30.84 -55.15 44.03
C LYS A 720 -30.74 -56.29 45.06
N LYS A 721 -29.69 -57.13 45.00
CA LYS A 721 -29.38 -58.14 46.03
C LYS A 721 -28.92 -57.52 47.35
N VAL A 722 -28.14 -56.43 47.33
CA VAL A 722 -27.69 -55.72 48.54
C VAL A 722 -28.82 -54.92 49.20
N SER A 723 -29.79 -54.42 48.42
CA SER A 723 -31.01 -53.79 48.94
C SER A 723 -31.94 -54.80 49.62
N GLN A 724 -32.08 -56.03 49.09
CA GLN A 724 -32.89 -57.07 49.74
C GLN A 724 -32.25 -57.62 51.03
N SER A 725 -30.92 -57.65 51.16
CA SER A 725 -30.27 -58.09 52.40
C SER A 725 -30.26 -57.04 53.52
N LYS A 726 -30.49 -55.76 53.20
CA LYS A 726 -30.60 -54.67 54.20
C LYS A 726 -32.03 -54.47 54.73
N VAL A 727 -33.04 -54.99 54.04
CA VAL A 727 -34.44 -54.95 54.53
C VAL A 727 -34.75 -56.14 55.46
N SER A 728 -33.96 -57.21 55.42
CA SER A 728 -34.08 -58.38 56.32
C SER A 728 -33.25 -58.29 57.61
N GLN A 729 -32.66 -57.14 57.95
CA GLN A 729 -31.94 -56.90 59.22
C GLN A 729 -32.58 -55.81 60.09
N SER A 730 -33.78 -55.32 59.72
CA SER A 730 -34.57 -54.40 60.54
C SER A 730 -36.00 -54.92 60.84
N ALA A 731 -36.26 -56.21 60.61
CA ALA A 731 -37.46 -56.90 61.07
C ALA A 731 -37.17 -58.42 61.15
N LEU A 732 -37.11 -58.93 62.39
CA LEU A 732 -37.17 -60.35 62.81
C LEU A 732 -36.10 -61.33 62.28
#